data_AF-A0A8I3AEQ3-F1
#
_entry.id   AF-A0A8I3AEQ3-F1
#
_cell.length_a   1.000
_cell.length_b   1.000
_cell.length_c   1.000
_cell.angle_alpha   90.00
_cell.angle_beta   90.00
_cell.angle_gamma   90.00
#
_symmetry.space_group_name_H-M   'P 1'
#
loop_
_entity.id
_entity.type
_entity.pdbx_description
1 polymer ?
#
loop_
_entity_poly.entity_id
_entity_poly.type
_entity_poly.pdbx_seq_one_letter_code
_entity_poly.pdbx_strand_id
1 'polypeptide(L)'
;MSYKIFCMGNPLLDVQVRDGEALLKKYDLKANDAILADEKHQPIYEEIVKDYPVTYVAGGASQNAARGAAYVLPPKSVVYAGCVGDDDLAKQLRTANEREGLDEVYLVKKGEKTGACAVIITGHHRSLVTTLRAAEKFEASHLSSPTVAPLVEGAKVFYVEGFFLTHGVESVLTLSKHASEKNKTFVLNLSAPFILTYFHPQLEQVLPYTDIIIGNESEAQEYAKAILKSDTTDIAEIAKGIAKYRKANARPRVVVITQGPQSTVVVDGANPNVAKVYPVTPIVNELIVDTNGAGDAFAGGFLGAYVDGKSIEESVEVGHKMGAIGILCIFTRMYHITSSPQHVALNNVDISLAQVFSTDELEECLRQPNGHVGPVALAGVHLPSIAFIMPYQLFCMGDPLLDVQVRDGEALLTKYHLSANNAIRAEDQHQPIYEEIATRYRATYVAGGGAQNAARGAAYVLPPKSVVFTGCVGDDDLAAQLRAANQREGLDEVYFVKKGERRVLVLSLVTTLRAAGKFEASHLSSPTVAPLVEGAKVYYVEGFFLTHGVESALALSKHASEYNKTFVLNLSAPFILAHYHPQLEQVLPYTDIILGNDSEAHAYAKAILKSDTTDIVEIAKGIVKYRKANARPRVVVITQGSQSTIVVDGANPDVAKVYPVTPIASELIVDTNGAGDAFAGGFLGAYVDGRGLEESVEVGHKMGAMCVQLVGPQYRWPKVKVL
;
A
#
# COMPACT_ATOMS: atom_id res chain seq x y z
N MET A 1 -4.28 -19.18 -20.33
CA MET A 1 -3.11 -18.29 -20.21
C MET A 1 -1.98 -19.12 -19.59
N SER A 2 -0.74 -19.01 -20.08
CA SER A 2 0.41 -19.75 -19.53
C SER A 2 1.34 -18.79 -18.79
N TYR A 3 1.86 -19.21 -17.64
CA TYR A 3 2.91 -18.47 -16.94
C TYR A 3 4.14 -18.36 -17.84
N LYS A 4 4.56 -17.12 -18.12
CA LYS A 4 5.73 -16.83 -18.95
C LYS A 4 7.04 -16.95 -18.15
N ILE A 5 7.00 -16.62 -16.85
CA ILE A 5 8.15 -16.66 -15.95
C ILE A 5 7.89 -17.69 -14.84
N PHE A 6 8.89 -18.55 -14.60
CA PHE A 6 8.95 -19.44 -13.45
C PHE A 6 10.12 -19.06 -12.56
N CYS A 7 9.83 -18.55 -11.37
CA CYS A 7 10.82 -18.16 -10.38
C CYS A 7 10.99 -19.26 -9.33
N MET A 8 12.21 -19.46 -8.83
CA MET A 8 12.48 -20.41 -7.74
C MET A 8 13.48 -19.81 -6.75
N GLY A 9 13.20 -19.94 -5.46
CA GLY A 9 14.12 -19.48 -4.42
C GLY A 9 13.67 -19.81 -3.00
N ASN A 10 14.16 -19.06 -2.03
CA ASN A 10 13.84 -19.24 -0.62
C ASN A 10 12.68 -18.32 -0.17
N PRO A 11 11.48 -18.87 0.14
CA PRO A 11 10.39 -18.08 0.71
C PRO A 11 10.71 -17.77 2.17
N LEU A 12 10.91 -16.49 2.49
CA LEU A 12 11.32 -16.03 3.82
C LEU A 12 10.39 -14.92 4.30
N LEU A 13 10.02 -14.96 5.59
CA LEU A 13 9.35 -13.82 6.23
C LEU A 13 10.38 -12.99 7.00
N ASP A 14 10.47 -11.71 6.69
CA ASP A 14 11.27 -10.73 7.40
C ASP A 14 10.56 -10.32 8.69
N VAL A 15 11.24 -10.49 9.82
CA VAL A 15 10.80 -10.10 11.16
C VAL A 15 11.64 -8.92 11.59
N GLN A 16 11.10 -7.72 11.41
CA GLN A 16 11.86 -6.49 11.55
C GLN A 16 11.72 -5.88 12.95
N VAL A 17 12.84 -5.45 13.52
CA VAL A 17 12.92 -4.70 14.78
C VAL A 17 13.72 -3.43 14.54
N ARG A 18 13.24 -2.30 15.09
CA ARG A 18 13.94 -1.01 15.09
C ARG A 18 14.65 -0.77 16.42
N ASP A 19 15.64 0.12 16.41
CA ASP A 19 16.47 0.49 17.57
C ASP A 19 17.18 -0.75 18.17
N GLY A 20 17.74 -1.56 17.27
CA GLY A 20 18.25 -2.90 17.57
C GLY A 20 19.72 -2.96 18.01
N GLU A 21 20.35 -1.87 18.42
CA GLU A 21 21.79 -1.81 18.74
C GLU A 21 22.17 -2.83 19.83
N ALA A 22 21.29 -3.03 20.81
CA ALA A 22 21.48 -4.03 21.87
C ALA A 22 21.47 -5.46 21.32
N LEU A 23 20.62 -5.76 20.34
CA LEU A 23 20.53 -7.06 19.69
C LEU A 23 21.79 -7.33 18.85
N LEU A 24 22.30 -6.33 18.12
CA LEU A 24 23.54 -6.48 17.37
C LEU A 24 24.70 -6.90 18.28
N LYS A 25 24.86 -6.20 19.42
CA LYS A 25 25.91 -6.52 20.39
C LYS A 25 25.72 -7.90 21.03
N LYS A 26 24.48 -8.26 21.36
CA LYS A 26 24.16 -9.53 22.02
C LYS A 26 24.45 -10.75 21.13
N TYR A 27 24.11 -10.65 19.85
CA TYR A 27 24.23 -11.75 18.89
C TYR A 27 25.51 -11.71 18.05
N ASP A 28 26.43 -10.77 18.35
CA ASP A 28 27.70 -10.61 17.62
C ASP A 28 27.48 -10.37 16.11
N LEU A 29 26.56 -9.44 15.83
CA LEU A 29 26.15 -9.08 14.47
C LEU A 29 26.74 -7.73 14.08
N LYS A 30 27.11 -7.61 12.80
CA LYS A 30 27.54 -6.33 12.20
C LYS A 30 26.33 -5.58 11.63
N ALA A 31 26.34 -4.26 11.75
CA ALA A 31 25.42 -3.42 11.02
C ALA A 31 25.72 -3.48 9.51
N ASN A 32 24.69 -3.38 8.68
CA ASN A 32 24.79 -3.43 7.21
C ASN A 32 25.40 -4.73 6.66
N ASP A 33 24.96 -5.87 7.18
CA ASP A 33 25.50 -7.19 6.87
C ASP A 33 24.36 -8.22 6.68
N ALA A 34 24.64 -9.34 6.00
CA ALA A 34 23.70 -10.42 5.79
C ALA A 34 24.37 -11.78 6.00
N ILE A 35 23.83 -12.58 6.92
CA ILE A 35 24.39 -13.88 7.31
C ILE A 35 23.33 -14.98 7.35
N LEU A 36 23.78 -16.23 7.28
CA LEU A 36 22.99 -17.39 7.69
C LEU A 36 23.12 -17.60 9.21
N ALA A 37 22.01 -17.95 9.85
CA ALA A 37 21.92 -18.08 11.29
C ALA A 37 22.52 -19.40 11.80
N ASP A 38 23.70 -19.31 12.42
CA ASP A 38 24.26 -20.41 13.25
C ASP A 38 23.46 -20.67 14.55
N GLU A 39 23.81 -21.73 15.27
CA GLU A 39 23.19 -22.13 16.55
C GLU A 39 23.09 -20.98 17.56
N LYS A 40 24.13 -20.14 17.67
CA LYS A 40 24.16 -18.98 18.58
C LYS A 40 23.09 -17.93 18.27
N HIS A 41 22.64 -17.86 17.01
CA HIS A 41 21.65 -16.88 16.55
C HIS A 41 20.22 -17.39 16.69
N GLN A 42 19.98 -18.71 16.76
CA GLN A 42 18.63 -19.29 16.77
C GLN A 42 17.67 -18.68 17.81
N PRO A 43 18.11 -18.31 19.04
CA PRO A 43 17.22 -17.67 20.01
C PRO A 43 16.66 -16.31 19.55
N ILE A 44 17.29 -15.62 18.59
CA ILE A 44 16.91 -14.27 18.15
C ILE A 44 15.46 -14.22 17.67
N TYR A 45 14.98 -15.25 16.96
CA TYR A 45 13.66 -15.26 16.36
C TYR A 45 12.52 -15.33 17.37
N GLU A 46 12.73 -16.00 18.50
CA GLU A 46 11.75 -16.07 19.58
C GLU A 46 11.85 -14.83 20.47
N GLU A 47 13.07 -14.36 20.73
CA GLU A 47 13.33 -13.16 21.54
C GLU A 47 12.72 -11.90 20.91
N ILE A 48 12.97 -11.64 19.62
CA ILE A 48 12.45 -10.43 18.98
C ILE A 48 10.92 -10.40 18.96
N VAL A 49 10.27 -11.54 18.73
CA VAL A 49 8.80 -11.62 18.68
C VAL A 49 8.19 -11.42 20.07
N LYS A 50 8.90 -11.87 21.12
CA LYS A 50 8.42 -11.79 22.50
C LYS A 50 8.65 -10.43 23.13
N ASP A 51 9.84 -9.87 22.94
CA ASP A 51 10.35 -8.76 23.74
C ASP A 51 10.37 -7.42 22.98
N TYR A 52 10.09 -7.42 21.66
CA TYR A 52 10.14 -6.23 20.81
C TYR A 52 8.86 -6.05 19.96
N PRO A 53 8.50 -4.80 19.61
CA PRO A 53 7.47 -4.54 18.61
C PRO A 53 8.00 -4.92 17.22
N VAL A 54 7.54 -6.06 16.70
CA VAL A 54 7.98 -6.58 15.39
C VAL A 54 7.08 -6.13 14.25
N THR A 55 7.68 -5.85 13.10
CA THR A 55 6.97 -5.69 11.83
C THR A 55 7.25 -6.89 10.94
N TYR A 56 6.19 -7.59 10.53
CA TYR A 56 6.29 -8.70 9.60
C TYR A 56 6.17 -8.25 8.16
N VAL A 57 7.08 -8.74 7.34
CA VAL A 57 7.22 -8.33 5.96
C VAL A 57 7.53 -9.57 5.11
N ALA A 58 6.80 -9.78 4.02
CA ALA A 58 7.14 -10.86 3.08
C ALA A 58 8.45 -10.54 2.37
N GLY A 59 9.41 -11.45 2.42
CA GLY A 59 10.75 -11.31 1.85
C GLY A 59 11.11 -12.50 0.95
N GLY A 60 12.42 -12.80 0.89
CA GLY A 60 13.01 -13.80 -0.01
C GLY A 60 13.31 -13.21 -1.39
N ALA A 61 14.59 -13.16 -1.79
CA ALA A 61 15.03 -12.36 -2.94
C ALA A 61 14.38 -12.77 -4.28
N SER A 62 14.21 -14.06 -4.55
CA SER A 62 13.50 -14.53 -5.74
C SER A 62 12.00 -14.32 -5.68
N GLN A 63 11.41 -14.38 -4.49
CA GLN A 63 9.98 -14.10 -4.32
C GLN A 63 9.72 -12.61 -4.50
N ASN A 64 10.58 -11.77 -3.94
CA ASN A 64 10.68 -10.33 -4.17
C ASN A 64 10.76 -9.99 -5.68
N ALA A 65 11.70 -10.59 -6.41
CA ALA A 65 11.81 -10.40 -7.85
C ALA A 65 10.58 -10.92 -8.62
N ALA A 66 9.99 -12.03 -8.18
CA ALA A 66 8.78 -12.59 -8.78
C ALA A 66 7.56 -11.65 -8.60
N ARG A 67 7.39 -11.06 -7.41
CA ARG A 67 6.35 -10.04 -7.14
C ARG A 67 6.60 -8.79 -7.97
N GLY A 68 7.85 -8.36 -8.10
CA GLY A 68 8.23 -7.24 -8.97
C GLY A 68 7.95 -7.50 -10.46
N ALA A 69 8.19 -8.72 -10.95
CA ALA A 69 7.85 -9.10 -12.31
C ALA A 69 6.32 -9.23 -12.52
N ALA A 70 5.60 -9.77 -11.54
CA ALA A 70 4.14 -9.87 -11.56
C ALA A 70 3.47 -8.49 -11.60
N TYR A 71 4.08 -7.51 -10.93
CA TYR A 71 3.64 -6.12 -10.97
C TYR A 71 3.75 -5.48 -12.37
N VAL A 72 4.76 -5.85 -13.16
CA VAL A 72 4.97 -5.34 -14.52
C VAL A 72 4.11 -6.07 -15.55
N LEU A 73 3.77 -7.34 -15.30
CA LEU A 73 3.15 -8.24 -16.26
C LEU A 73 1.63 -8.43 -16.06
N PRO A 74 0.92 -8.96 -17.09
CA PRO A 74 -0.45 -9.47 -16.92
C PRO A 74 -0.59 -10.43 -15.72
N PRO A 75 -1.74 -10.47 -15.03
CA PRO A 75 -2.04 -11.50 -14.04
C PRO A 75 -1.79 -12.91 -14.61
N LYS A 76 -1.34 -13.83 -13.76
CA LYS A 76 -0.99 -15.21 -14.14
C LYS A 76 0.13 -15.32 -15.18
N SER A 77 1.05 -14.34 -15.22
CA SER A 77 2.27 -14.40 -16.03
C SER A 77 3.49 -14.93 -15.28
N VAL A 78 3.50 -14.83 -13.95
CA VAL A 78 4.63 -15.22 -13.11
C VAL A 78 4.13 -16.23 -12.08
N VAL A 79 4.89 -17.31 -11.91
CA VAL A 79 4.66 -18.28 -10.83
C VAL A 79 5.95 -18.48 -10.04
N TYR A 80 5.82 -18.63 -8.73
CA TYR A 80 6.94 -18.81 -7.82
C TYR A 80 6.92 -20.19 -7.13
N ALA A 81 8.06 -20.87 -7.12
CA ALA A 81 8.27 -22.12 -6.40
C ALA A 81 9.28 -21.93 -5.26
N GLY A 82 8.99 -22.54 -4.12
CA GLY A 82 9.81 -22.50 -2.91
C GLY A 82 9.32 -23.56 -1.92
N CYS A 83 9.99 -23.72 -0.78
CA CYS A 83 9.59 -24.67 0.26
C CYS A 83 9.24 -23.95 1.56
N VAL A 84 8.06 -24.23 2.11
CA VAL A 84 7.54 -23.62 3.34
C VAL A 84 7.09 -24.70 4.33
N GLY A 85 6.94 -24.29 5.59
CA GLY A 85 6.28 -25.09 6.62
C GLY A 85 4.76 -25.05 6.50
N ASP A 86 4.06 -25.71 7.42
CA ASP A 86 2.60 -25.62 7.58
C ASP A 86 2.20 -24.68 8.74
N ASP A 87 2.84 -23.51 8.80
CA ASP A 87 2.71 -22.55 9.89
C ASP A 87 2.12 -21.18 9.46
N ASP A 88 1.96 -20.27 10.42
CA ASP A 88 1.38 -18.94 10.18
C ASP A 88 2.28 -18.03 9.33
N LEU A 89 3.60 -18.25 9.31
CA LEU A 89 4.50 -17.50 8.45
C LEU A 89 4.24 -17.87 6.97
N ALA A 90 4.02 -19.16 6.67
CA ALA A 90 3.62 -19.58 5.33
C ALA A 90 2.32 -18.90 4.89
N LYS A 91 1.32 -18.82 5.79
CA LYS A 91 0.05 -18.13 5.49
C LYS A 91 0.28 -16.65 5.17
N GLN A 92 1.11 -15.95 5.94
CA GLN A 92 1.45 -14.55 5.67
C GLN A 92 2.13 -14.34 4.32
N LEU A 93 3.04 -15.25 3.94
CA LEU A 93 3.68 -15.21 2.62
C LEU A 93 2.68 -15.39 1.49
N ARG A 94 1.73 -16.33 1.61
CA ARG A 94 0.66 -16.51 0.62
C ARG A 94 -0.22 -15.27 0.50
N THR A 95 -0.66 -14.72 1.64
CA THR A 95 -1.46 -13.48 1.63
C THR A 95 -0.73 -12.32 0.96
N ALA A 96 0.59 -12.20 1.16
CA ALA A 96 1.39 -11.18 0.49
C ALA A 96 1.51 -11.41 -1.02
N ASN A 97 1.71 -12.66 -1.46
CA ASN A 97 1.76 -13.02 -2.88
C ASN A 97 0.41 -12.76 -3.57
N GLU A 98 -0.69 -13.23 -2.97
CA GLU A 98 -2.05 -13.01 -3.48
C GLU A 98 -2.35 -11.52 -3.64
N ARG A 99 -1.98 -10.71 -2.63
CA ARG A 99 -2.11 -9.25 -2.66
C ARG A 99 -1.32 -8.62 -3.83
N GLU A 100 -0.17 -9.18 -4.17
CA GLU A 100 0.73 -8.67 -5.21
C GLU A 100 0.55 -9.35 -6.57
N GLY A 101 -0.48 -10.19 -6.71
CA GLY A 101 -0.81 -10.87 -7.98
C GLY A 101 0.19 -11.95 -8.38
N LEU A 102 0.99 -12.45 -7.45
CA LEU A 102 1.91 -13.56 -7.67
C LEU A 102 1.23 -14.87 -7.29
N ASP A 103 1.17 -15.83 -8.23
CA ASP A 103 0.76 -17.19 -7.92
C ASP A 103 1.96 -17.99 -7.38
N GLU A 104 1.76 -18.81 -6.35
CA GLU A 104 2.81 -19.70 -5.83
C GLU A 104 2.46 -21.19 -5.89
N VAL A 105 3.49 -22.01 -6.02
CA VAL A 105 3.42 -23.47 -5.96
C VAL A 105 4.41 -24.01 -4.93
N TYR A 106 4.21 -23.63 -3.67
CA TYR A 106 5.08 -24.07 -2.58
C TYR A 106 5.06 -25.59 -2.39
N LEU A 107 6.25 -26.17 -2.19
CA LEU A 107 6.40 -27.44 -1.49
C LEU A 107 6.14 -27.20 -0.01
N VAL A 108 5.19 -27.93 0.58
CA VAL A 108 4.86 -27.79 2.01
C VAL A 108 5.45 -28.97 2.77
N LYS A 109 6.37 -28.70 3.71
CA LYS A 109 6.94 -29.70 4.61
C LYS A 109 6.21 -29.67 5.94
N LYS A 110 5.31 -30.63 6.13
CA LYS A 110 4.46 -30.74 7.33
C LYS A 110 5.30 -30.90 8.60
N GLY A 111 5.02 -30.11 9.63
CA GLY A 111 5.72 -30.11 10.92
C GLY A 111 7.01 -29.27 10.93
N GLU A 112 7.40 -28.69 9.81
CA GLU A 112 8.55 -27.79 9.71
C GLU A 112 8.12 -26.34 9.88
N LYS A 113 9.05 -25.50 10.37
CA LYS A 113 8.84 -24.04 10.41
C LYS A 113 9.24 -23.42 9.07
N THR A 114 8.48 -22.45 8.59
CA THR A 114 8.85 -21.62 7.43
C THR A 114 10.08 -20.78 7.74
N GLY A 115 10.90 -20.56 6.72
CA GLY A 115 12.11 -19.74 6.81
C GLY A 115 11.80 -18.29 7.21
N ALA A 116 12.74 -17.67 7.91
CA ALA A 116 12.58 -16.32 8.43
C ALA A 116 13.91 -15.56 8.37
N CYS A 117 13.83 -14.24 8.25
CA CYS A 117 14.97 -13.34 8.38
C CYS A 117 14.73 -12.37 9.54
N ALA A 118 15.58 -12.40 10.56
CA ALA A 118 15.55 -11.37 11.59
C ALA A 118 16.26 -10.13 11.03
N VAL A 119 15.51 -9.03 10.90
CA VAL A 119 16.02 -7.79 10.32
C VAL A 119 16.18 -6.78 11.45
N ILE A 120 17.43 -6.58 11.88
CA ILE A 120 17.76 -5.69 12.98
C ILE A 120 18.14 -4.33 12.40
N ILE A 121 17.29 -3.32 12.64
CA ILE A 121 17.43 -1.97 12.07
C ILE A 121 18.07 -1.04 13.12
N THR A 122 19.16 -0.37 12.73
CA THR A 122 19.88 0.62 13.54
C THR A 122 20.15 1.86 12.68
N GLY A 123 19.39 2.94 12.89
CA GLY A 123 19.40 4.10 11.99
C GLY A 123 18.99 3.71 10.56
N HIS A 124 19.88 3.93 9.59
CA HIS A 124 19.69 3.54 8.18
C HIS A 124 20.23 2.14 7.83
N HIS A 125 20.95 1.49 8.75
CA HIS A 125 21.59 0.20 8.50
C HIS A 125 20.71 -0.98 8.94
N ARG A 126 20.95 -2.14 8.32
CA ARG A 126 20.25 -3.39 8.62
C ARG A 126 21.22 -4.53 8.79
N SER A 127 21.00 -5.37 9.78
CA SER A 127 21.65 -6.68 9.88
C SER A 127 20.61 -7.75 9.60
N LEU A 128 20.82 -8.55 8.56
CA LEU A 128 19.93 -9.61 8.11
C LEU A 128 20.46 -10.95 8.61
N VAL A 129 19.70 -11.61 9.48
CA VAL A 129 20.05 -12.91 10.06
C VAL A 129 19.04 -13.95 9.61
N THR A 130 19.41 -14.75 8.61
CA THR A 130 18.48 -15.63 7.90
C THR A 130 18.55 -17.06 8.40
N THR A 131 17.39 -17.65 8.73
CA THR A 131 17.23 -19.09 8.96
C THR A 131 16.34 -19.66 7.86
N LEU A 132 16.88 -20.60 7.09
CA LEU A 132 16.18 -21.16 5.92
C LEU A 132 15.07 -22.13 6.34
N ARG A 133 15.28 -22.94 7.37
CA ARG A 133 14.30 -23.92 7.90
C ARG A 133 13.70 -24.73 6.74
N ALA A 134 12.37 -24.75 6.58
CA ALA A 134 11.72 -25.48 5.49
C ALA A 134 12.26 -25.13 4.09
N ALA A 135 12.76 -23.91 3.85
CA ALA A 135 13.28 -23.52 2.54
C ALA A 135 14.46 -24.40 2.08
N GLU A 136 15.31 -24.86 3.01
CA GLU A 136 16.46 -25.75 2.70
C GLU A 136 16.05 -27.18 2.35
N LYS A 137 14.77 -27.52 2.59
CA LYS A 137 14.18 -28.85 2.36
C LYS A 137 13.46 -28.94 1.01
N PHE A 138 13.75 -28.00 0.09
CA PHE A 138 13.23 -28.06 -1.27
C PHE A 138 13.85 -29.24 -2.03
N GLU A 139 13.01 -30.10 -2.61
CA GLU A 139 13.45 -31.29 -3.35
C GLU A 139 13.24 -31.10 -4.85
N ALA A 140 14.22 -31.51 -5.66
CA ALA A 140 14.15 -31.42 -7.12
C ALA A 140 12.93 -32.16 -7.71
N SER A 141 12.46 -33.22 -7.04
CA SER A 141 11.25 -33.97 -7.41
C SER A 141 9.99 -33.11 -7.45
N HIS A 142 9.95 -31.99 -6.70
CA HIS A 142 8.83 -31.04 -6.74
C HIS A 142 8.66 -30.42 -8.13
N LEU A 143 9.76 -30.17 -8.86
CA LEU A 143 9.73 -29.64 -10.23
C LEU A 143 9.08 -30.59 -11.23
N SER A 144 9.12 -31.90 -10.95
CA SER A 144 8.48 -32.95 -11.74
C SER A 144 7.11 -33.38 -11.20
N SER A 145 6.61 -32.73 -10.14
CA SER A 145 5.29 -33.04 -9.60
C SER A 145 4.19 -32.74 -10.62
N PRO A 146 3.04 -33.44 -10.57
CA PRO A 146 1.93 -33.21 -11.51
C PRO A 146 1.45 -31.74 -11.56
N THR A 147 1.59 -31.01 -10.46
CA THR A 147 1.19 -29.61 -10.35
C THR A 147 2.22 -28.65 -10.96
N VAL A 148 3.51 -28.94 -10.81
CA VAL A 148 4.60 -28.00 -11.18
C VAL A 148 5.16 -28.30 -12.57
N ALA A 149 5.23 -29.57 -12.99
CA ALA A 149 5.79 -29.94 -14.28
C ALA A 149 5.15 -29.21 -15.48
N PRO A 150 3.81 -29.01 -15.55
CA PRO A 150 3.20 -28.24 -16.62
C PRO A 150 3.61 -26.76 -16.62
N LEU A 151 3.91 -26.20 -15.45
CA LEU A 151 4.35 -24.81 -15.29
C LEU A 151 5.78 -24.63 -15.78
N VAL A 152 6.67 -25.56 -15.43
CA VAL A 152 8.04 -25.61 -15.94
C VAL A 152 8.05 -25.77 -17.46
N GLU A 153 7.22 -26.66 -18.00
CA GLU A 153 7.11 -26.86 -19.45
C GLU A 153 6.55 -25.61 -20.17
N GLY A 154 5.58 -24.91 -19.56
CA GLY A 154 4.97 -23.71 -20.13
C GLY A 154 5.80 -22.42 -20.04
N ALA A 155 6.73 -22.34 -19.10
CA ALA A 155 7.55 -21.15 -18.88
C ALA A 155 8.52 -20.89 -20.03
N LYS A 156 8.77 -19.60 -20.32
CA LYS A 156 9.75 -19.13 -21.31
C LYS A 156 11.06 -18.66 -20.66
N VAL A 157 10.96 -18.17 -19.43
CA VAL A 157 12.07 -17.64 -18.64
C VAL A 157 12.04 -18.29 -17.26
N PHE A 158 13.20 -18.74 -16.80
CA PHE A 158 13.42 -19.18 -15.43
C PHE A 158 14.29 -18.17 -14.70
N TYR A 159 13.95 -17.86 -13.46
CA TYR A 159 14.75 -16.98 -12.61
C TYR A 159 15.04 -17.65 -11.26
N VAL A 160 16.31 -17.61 -10.85
CA VAL A 160 16.78 -18.18 -9.58
C VAL A 160 17.79 -17.22 -8.93
N GLU A 161 17.71 -17.05 -7.62
CA GLU A 161 18.72 -16.37 -6.81
C GLU A 161 19.94 -17.26 -6.50
N GLY A 162 21.10 -16.63 -6.35
CA GLY A 162 22.33 -17.28 -5.90
C GLY A 162 22.22 -17.88 -4.50
N PHE A 163 21.38 -17.31 -3.62
CA PHE A 163 21.14 -17.88 -2.28
C PHE A 163 20.63 -19.32 -2.31
N PHE A 164 19.92 -19.72 -3.36
CA PHE A 164 19.41 -21.08 -3.49
C PHE A 164 20.52 -22.11 -3.75
N LEU A 165 21.70 -21.68 -4.21
CA LEU A 165 22.87 -22.56 -4.41
C LEU A 165 23.47 -23.08 -3.10
N THR A 166 23.08 -22.51 -1.96
CA THR A 166 23.53 -22.94 -0.63
C THR A 166 23.05 -24.35 -0.28
N HIS A 167 21.91 -24.78 -0.82
CA HIS A 167 21.31 -26.11 -0.58
C HIS A 167 20.74 -26.79 -1.84
N GLY A 168 20.32 -26.02 -2.84
CA GLY A 168 19.43 -26.48 -3.91
C GLY A 168 20.07 -26.66 -5.29
N VAL A 169 21.41 -26.80 -5.39
CA VAL A 169 22.14 -26.85 -6.68
C VAL A 169 21.58 -27.87 -7.68
N GLU A 170 21.10 -29.02 -7.22
CA GLU A 170 20.46 -30.05 -8.07
C GLU A 170 19.20 -29.53 -8.77
N SER A 171 18.35 -28.81 -8.04
CA SER A 171 17.12 -28.21 -8.57
C SER A 171 17.45 -27.09 -9.57
N VAL A 172 18.47 -26.28 -9.27
CA VAL A 172 18.95 -25.22 -10.17
C VAL A 172 19.49 -25.81 -11.47
N LEU A 173 20.32 -26.87 -11.39
CA LEU A 173 20.84 -27.58 -12.55
C LEU A 173 19.74 -28.22 -13.38
N THR A 174 18.72 -28.78 -12.74
CA THR A 174 17.56 -29.36 -13.41
C THR A 174 16.86 -28.30 -14.26
N LEU A 175 16.55 -27.14 -13.68
CA LEU A 175 15.92 -26.03 -14.42
C LEU A 175 16.83 -25.46 -15.50
N SER A 176 18.12 -25.23 -15.22
CA SER A 176 19.03 -24.58 -16.17
C SER A 176 19.34 -25.46 -17.37
N LYS A 177 19.47 -26.78 -17.17
CA LYS A 177 19.62 -27.76 -18.27
C LYS A 177 18.34 -27.87 -19.08
N HIS A 178 17.18 -27.99 -18.42
CA HIS A 178 15.88 -27.97 -19.11
C HIS A 178 15.73 -26.72 -19.98
N ALA A 179 16.09 -25.55 -19.45
CA ALA A 179 16.04 -24.30 -20.20
C ALA A 179 16.91 -24.37 -21.47
N SER A 180 18.14 -24.85 -21.33
CA SER A 180 19.07 -25.00 -22.46
C SER A 180 18.58 -26.00 -23.51
N GLU A 181 18.09 -27.18 -23.08
CA GLU A 181 17.56 -28.24 -23.95
C GLU A 181 16.32 -27.80 -24.73
N LYS A 182 15.49 -26.95 -24.12
CA LYS A 182 14.24 -26.45 -24.71
C LYS A 182 14.37 -25.05 -25.33
N ASN A 183 15.59 -24.51 -25.41
CA ASN A 183 15.87 -23.16 -25.90
C ASN A 183 15.05 -22.05 -25.21
N LYS A 184 14.82 -22.22 -23.91
CA LYS A 184 14.26 -21.21 -23.00
C LYS A 184 15.40 -20.39 -22.37
N THR A 185 15.05 -19.32 -21.66
CA THR A 185 16.06 -18.45 -21.02
C THR A 185 16.22 -18.80 -19.55
N PHE A 186 17.45 -19.02 -19.08
CA PHE A 186 17.76 -19.16 -17.66
C PHE A 186 18.49 -17.91 -17.13
N VAL A 187 17.93 -17.31 -16.09
CA VAL A 187 18.44 -16.09 -15.43
C VAL A 187 18.87 -16.43 -14.01
N LEU A 188 20.07 -15.98 -13.65
CA LEU A 188 20.63 -16.15 -12.32
C LEU A 188 21.00 -14.78 -11.72
N ASN A 189 20.60 -14.54 -10.48
CA ASN A 189 21.15 -13.43 -9.69
C ASN A 189 22.34 -13.92 -8.86
N LEU A 190 23.44 -13.16 -8.79
CA LEU A 190 24.61 -13.50 -7.96
C LEU A 190 24.32 -13.40 -6.45
N SER A 191 23.37 -12.54 -6.08
CA SER A 191 22.72 -12.37 -4.77
C SER A 191 23.57 -11.87 -3.60
N ALA A 192 24.79 -12.36 -3.41
CA ALA A 192 25.66 -11.85 -2.35
C ALA A 192 27.13 -12.25 -2.55
N PRO A 193 28.10 -11.43 -2.07
CA PRO A 193 29.53 -11.75 -2.08
C PRO A 193 29.87 -13.15 -1.54
N PHE A 194 29.24 -13.58 -0.44
CA PHE A 194 29.53 -14.87 0.19
C PHE A 194 29.17 -16.07 -0.71
N ILE A 195 28.22 -15.91 -1.64
CA ILE A 195 27.90 -16.96 -2.63
C ILE A 195 29.10 -17.18 -3.56
N LEU A 196 29.75 -16.09 -4.00
CA LEU A 196 30.96 -16.17 -4.82
C LEU A 196 32.13 -16.72 -4.01
N THR A 197 32.29 -16.31 -2.76
CA THR A 197 33.40 -16.77 -1.92
C THR A 197 33.29 -18.26 -1.60
N TYR A 198 32.15 -18.71 -1.06
CA TYR A 198 32.01 -20.04 -0.47
C TYR A 198 31.27 -21.05 -1.35
N PHE A 199 30.42 -20.57 -2.27
CA PHE A 199 29.56 -21.42 -3.11
C PHE A 199 29.88 -21.30 -4.61
N HIS A 200 31.07 -20.76 -4.97
CA HIS A 200 31.51 -20.76 -6.37
C HIS A 200 31.56 -22.17 -6.99
N PRO A 201 31.89 -23.28 -6.30
CA PRO A 201 31.87 -24.60 -6.94
C PRO A 201 30.46 -25.02 -7.40
N GLN A 202 29.41 -24.61 -6.68
CA GLN A 202 28.01 -24.82 -7.05
C GLN A 202 27.64 -23.89 -8.21
N LEU A 203 28.02 -22.61 -8.12
CA LEU A 203 27.80 -21.62 -9.18
C LEU A 203 28.42 -22.03 -10.51
N GLU A 204 29.68 -22.49 -10.51
CA GLU A 204 30.40 -22.92 -11.72
C GLU A 204 29.77 -24.11 -12.46
N GLN A 205 28.93 -24.90 -11.80
CA GLN A 205 28.15 -25.95 -12.43
C GLN A 205 26.95 -25.40 -13.21
N VAL A 206 26.36 -24.31 -12.73
CA VAL A 206 25.15 -23.68 -13.31
C VAL A 206 25.50 -22.64 -14.38
N LEU A 207 26.62 -21.94 -14.22
CA LEU A 207 27.06 -20.89 -15.14
C LEU A 207 27.02 -21.29 -16.63
N PRO A 208 27.46 -22.50 -17.05
CA PRO A 208 27.41 -22.90 -18.46
C PRO A 208 26.01 -22.83 -19.10
N TYR A 209 24.95 -22.96 -18.30
CA TYR A 209 23.55 -22.95 -18.74
C TYR A 209 22.87 -21.60 -18.53
N THR A 210 23.59 -20.61 -17.98
CA THR A 210 23.02 -19.31 -17.61
C THR A 210 23.11 -18.32 -18.76
N ASP A 211 21.96 -17.78 -19.15
CA ASP A 211 21.79 -16.87 -20.28
C ASP A 211 21.83 -15.40 -19.86
N ILE A 212 21.30 -15.08 -18.69
CA ILE A 212 21.39 -13.74 -18.12
C ILE A 212 21.93 -13.83 -16.69
N ILE A 213 22.93 -13.03 -16.38
CA ILE A 213 23.46 -12.86 -15.02
C ILE A 213 23.16 -11.44 -14.56
N ILE A 214 22.50 -11.33 -13.41
CA ILE A 214 22.26 -10.06 -12.72
C ILE A 214 23.08 -10.06 -11.43
N GLY A 215 23.71 -8.95 -11.09
CA GLY A 215 24.39 -8.76 -9.81
C GLY A 215 24.72 -7.30 -9.54
N ASN A 216 25.35 -7.01 -8.41
CA ASN A 216 25.85 -5.68 -8.07
C ASN A 216 27.39 -5.60 -8.14
N GLU A 217 27.95 -4.43 -7.89
CA GLU A 217 29.39 -4.15 -7.93
C GLU A 217 30.21 -5.02 -6.97
N SER A 218 29.69 -5.27 -5.77
CA SER A 218 30.39 -6.05 -4.74
C SER A 218 30.43 -7.53 -5.11
N GLU A 219 29.32 -8.06 -5.64
CA GLU A 219 29.23 -9.41 -6.17
C GLU A 219 30.12 -9.60 -7.40
N ALA A 220 30.16 -8.61 -8.30
CA ALA A 220 31.02 -8.64 -9.48
C ALA A 220 32.51 -8.67 -9.09
N GLN A 221 32.91 -7.85 -8.10
CA GLN A 221 34.28 -7.85 -7.58
C GLN A 221 34.65 -9.21 -6.97
N GLU A 222 33.75 -9.85 -6.22
CA GLU A 222 34.03 -11.20 -5.72
C GLU A 222 34.00 -12.27 -6.81
N TYR A 223 33.18 -12.13 -7.85
CA TYR A 223 33.24 -12.99 -9.03
C TYR A 223 34.61 -12.91 -9.70
N ALA A 224 35.18 -11.71 -9.84
CA ALA A 224 36.49 -11.50 -10.46
C ALA A 224 37.59 -12.28 -9.73
N LYS A 225 37.61 -12.21 -8.39
CA LYS A 225 38.57 -12.92 -7.55
C LYS A 225 38.32 -14.43 -7.55
N ALA A 226 37.08 -14.84 -7.29
CA ALA A 226 36.73 -16.23 -7.06
C ALA A 226 36.76 -17.07 -8.33
N ILE A 227 36.32 -16.53 -9.48
CA ILE A 227 36.09 -17.30 -10.70
C ILE A 227 37.02 -16.85 -11.84
N LEU A 228 37.11 -15.55 -12.12
CA LEU A 228 38.00 -15.07 -13.19
C LEU A 228 39.49 -15.10 -12.78
N LYS A 229 39.78 -15.28 -11.49
CA LYS A 229 41.13 -15.21 -10.91
C LYS A 229 41.85 -13.92 -11.32
N SER A 230 41.13 -12.81 -11.23
CA SER A 230 41.60 -11.47 -11.59
C SER A 230 41.43 -10.51 -10.42
N ASP A 231 42.43 -9.63 -10.24
CA ASP A 231 42.41 -8.56 -9.24
C ASP A 231 41.82 -7.25 -9.77
N THR A 232 41.27 -7.25 -10.99
CA THR A 232 40.64 -6.04 -11.54
C THR A 232 39.44 -5.61 -10.69
N THR A 233 39.30 -4.31 -10.50
CA THR A 233 38.13 -3.68 -9.86
C THR A 233 37.24 -2.95 -10.87
N ASP A 234 37.60 -2.97 -12.15
CA ASP A 234 36.82 -2.34 -13.22
C ASP A 234 35.60 -3.20 -13.56
N ILE A 235 34.41 -2.72 -13.19
CA ILE A 235 33.15 -3.42 -13.39
C ILE A 235 32.88 -3.75 -14.87
N ALA A 236 33.29 -2.90 -15.81
CA ALA A 236 33.12 -3.18 -17.23
C ALA A 236 34.02 -4.32 -17.70
N GLU A 237 35.26 -4.39 -17.24
CA GLU A 237 36.17 -5.50 -17.55
C GLU A 237 35.71 -6.80 -16.90
N ILE A 238 35.22 -6.74 -15.65
CA ILE A 238 34.63 -7.90 -14.97
C ILE A 238 33.42 -8.41 -15.76
N ALA A 239 32.49 -7.53 -16.13
CA ALA A 239 31.29 -7.92 -16.87
C ALA A 239 31.63 -8.56 -18.24
N LYS A 240 32.67 -8.07 -18.94
CA LYS A 240 33.19 -8.69 -20.17
C LYS A 240 33.75 -10.09 -19.89
N GLY A 241 34.47 -10.27 -18.78
CA GLY A 241 34.96 -11.58 -18.33
C GLY A 241 33.83 -12.57 -18.06
N ILE A 242 32.78 -12.13 -17.35
CA ILE A 242 31.58 -12.93 -17.07
C ILE A 242 30.87 -13.32 -18.37
N ALA A 243 30.72 -12.38 -19.32
CA ALA A 243 30.06 -12.64 -20.60
C ALA A 243 30.80 -13.68 -21.46
N LYS A 244 32.14 -13.75 -21.36
CA LYS A 244 33.00 -14.70 -22.07
C LYS A 244 33.16 -16.05 -21.37
N TYR A 245 32.72 -16.16 -20.12
CA TYR A 245 32.87 -17.42 -19.38
C TYR A 245 32.09 -18.55 -20.08
N ARG A 246 32.64 -19.78 -20.03
CA ARG A 246 32.16 -20.93 -20.81
C ARG A 246 30.63 -21.11 -20.78
N LYS A 247 30.06 -21.53 -21.91
CA LYS A 247 28.65 -21.88 -22.08
C LYS A 247 28.48 -23.28 -22.67
N ALA A 248 27.40 -23.93 -22.28
CA ALA A 248 26.95 -25.22 -22.81
C ALA A 248 25.91 -25.06 -23.93
N ASN A 249 25.25 -23.90 -24.02
CA ASN A 249 24.26 -23.59 -25.05
C ASN A 249 24.77 -22.47 -25.99
N ALA A 250 24.12 -22.30 -27.14
CA ALA A 250 24.52 -21.34 -28.16
C ALA A 250 24.05 -19.89 -27.90
N ARG A 251 23.20 -19.66 -26.89
CA ARG A 251 22.65 -18.33 -26.59
C ARG A 251 23.73 -17.47 -25.95
N PRO A 252 24.08 -16.29 -26.51
CA PRO A 252 25.05 -15.42 -25.88
C PRO A 252 24.62 -14.99 -24.48
N ARG A 253 25.57 -14.88 -23.54
CA ARG A 253 25.26 -14.45 -22.16
C ARG A 253 25.12 -12.94 -22.08
N VAL A 254 24.02 -12.46 -21.50
CA VAL A 254 23.88 -11.06 -21.08
C VAL A 254 24.31 -10.94 -19.62
N VAL A 255 25.10 -9.92 -19.31
CA VAL A 255 25.55 -9.62 -17.94
C VAL A 255 25.06 -8.22 -17.59
N VAL A 256 24.40 -8.06 -16.46
CA VAL A 256 23.84 -6.80 -15.95
C VAL A 256 24.36 -6.56 -14.54
N ILE A 257 25.22 -5.56 -14.36
CA ILE A 257 25.80 -5.20 -13.06
C ILE A 257 25.28 -3.84 -12.62
N THR A 258 24.48 -3.81 -11.55
CA THR A 258 24.02 -2.57 -10.89
C THR A 258 25.11 -2.01 -9.98
N GLN A 259 25.06 -0.71 -9.71
CA GLN A 259 26.11 0.01 -8.97
C GLN A 259 25.54 1.08 -8.02
N GLY A 260 24.46 0.74 -7.31
CA GLY A 260 23.70 1.70 -6.51
C GLY A 260 23.28 2.93 -7.33
N PRO A 261 23.69 4.16 -6.96
CA PRO A 261 23.37 5.38 -7.72
C PRO A 261 24.20 5.57 -9.01
N GLN A 262 25.23 4.74 -9.26
CA GLN A 262 26.04 4.81 -10.48
C GLN A 262 25.37 4.03 -11.62
N SER A 263 25.81 4.29 -12.86
CA SER A 263 25.26 3.64 -14.06
C SER A 263 25.33 2.11 -14.00
N THR A 264 24.26 1.44 -14.44
CA THR A 264 24.29 -0.02 -14.63
C THR A 264 25.16 -0.37 -15.83
N VAL A 265 26.08 -1.32 -15.65
CA VAL A 265 26.96 -1.84 -16.71
C VAL A 265 26.33 -3.09 -17.31
N VAL A 266 26.28 -3.14 -18.64
CA VAL A 266 25.73 -4.28 -19.38
C VAL A 266 26.67 -4.74 -20.46
N VAL A 267 26.87 -6.06 -20.55
CA VAL A 267 27.58 -6.69 -21.66
C VAL A 267 26.65 -7.71 -22.31
N ASP A 268 26.39 -7.53 -23.61
CA ASP A 268 25.74 -8.53 -24.44
C ASP A 268 26.82 -9.47 -24.99
N GLY A 269 26.71 -10.76 -24.69
CA GLY A 269 27.65 -11.78 -25.15
C GLY A 269 27.72 -11.94 -26.66
N ALA A 270 26.77 -11.38 -27.42
CA ALA A 270 26.87 -11.27 -28.88
C ALA A 270 28.00 -10.31 -29.30
N ASN A 271 28.34 -9.34 -28.43
CA ASN A 271 29.49 -8.46 -28.58
C ASN A 271 30.24 -8.32 -27.23
N PRO A 272 30.94 -9.37 -26.78
CA PRO A 272 31.43 -9.51 -25.40
C PRO A 272 32.62 -8.59 -25.07
N ASN A 273 33.09 -7.79 -26.03
CA ASN A 273 34.16 -6.81 -25.83
C ASN A 273 33.63 -5.39 -25.59
N VAL A 274 32.33 -5.17 -25.76
CA VAL A 274 31.68 -3.87 -25.62
C VAL A 274 30.80 -3.87 -24.38
N ALA A 275 31.16 -3.02 -23.41
CA ALA A 275 30.31 -2.72 -22.27
C ALA A 275 29.48 -1.47 -22.60
N LYS A 276 28.18 -1.56 -22.36
CA LYS A 276 27.25 -0.43 -22.38
C LYS A 276 27.00 0.02 -20.94
N VAL A 277 26.75 1.31 -20.76
CA VAL A 277 26.38 1.87 -19.46
C VAL A 277 25.03 2.56 -19.58
N TYR A 278 24.17 2.33 -18.60
CA TYR A 278 22.84 2.91 -18.52
C TYR A 278 22.76 3.76 -17.25
N PRO A 279 22.63 5.09 -17.38
CA PRO A 279 22.63 5.98 -16.22
C PRO A 279 21.39 5.74 -15.35
N VAL A 280 21.61 5.67 -14.04
CA VAL A 280 20.53 5.67 -13.05
C VAL A 280 20.13 7.12 -12.79
N THR A 281 18.83 7.39 -12.69
CA THR A 281 18.38 8.73 -12.28
C THR A 281 18.63 8.91 -10.78
N PRO A 282 19.43 9.90 -10.35
CA PRO A 282 19.73 10.10 -8.94
C PRO A 282 18.46 10.40 -8.13
N ILE A 283 18.37 9.81 -6.95
CA ILE A 283 17.34 10.08 -5.95
C ILE A 283 18.00 10.81 -4.79
N VAL A 284 17.41 11.92 -4.35
CA VAL A 284 17.93 12.67 -3.19
C VAL A 284 17.78 11.82 -1.93
N ASN A 285 18.81 11.83 -1.06
CA ASN A 285 18.93 10.91 0.07
C ASN A 285 17.73 10.98 1.03
N GLU A 286 17.13 12.16 1.15
CA GLU A 286 15.99 12.44 2.03
C GLU A 286 14.71 11.69 1.61
N LEU A 287 14.61 11.28 0.34
CA LEU A 287 13.49 10.49 -0.17
C LEU A 287 13.71 8.97 -0.06
N ILE A 288 14.93 8.54 0.27
CA ILE A 288 15.26 7.11 0.39
C ILE A 288 14.71 6.60 1.71
N VAL A 289 13.61 5.85 1.64
CA VAL A 289 12.97 5.21 2.79
C VAL A 289 13.70 3.93 3.17
N ASP A 290 14.09 3.13 2.18
CA ASP A 290 14.63 1.79 2.40
C ASP A 290 15.40 1.24 1.19
N THR A 291 16.72 1.07 1.29
CA THR A 291 17.49 0.47 0.18
C THR A 291 17.37 -1.05 0.04
N ASN A 292 16.73 -1.74 0.99
CA ASN A 292 16.60 -3.19 1.00
C ASN A 292 15.68 -3.69 -0.11
N GLY A 293 16.13 -4.71 -0.84
CA GLY A 293 15.37 -5.29 -1.95
C GLY A 293 15.41 -4.48 -3.24
N ALA A 294 16.15 -3.37 -3.31
CA ALA A 294 16.30 -2.58 -4.56
C ALA A 294 16.85 -3.42 -5.73
N GLY A 295 17.76 -4.34 -5.45
CA GLY A 295 18.28 -5.28 -6.45
C GLY A 295 17.24 -6.30 -6.93
N ASP A 296 16.39 -6.78 -6.02
CA ASP A 296 15.30 -7.70 -6.36
C ASP A 296 14.23 -6.98 -7.19
N ALA A 297 13.94 -5.72 -6.84
CA ALA A 297 13.07 -4.82 -7.58
C ALA A 297 13.53 -4.61 -9.01
N PHE A 298 14.81 -4.27 -9.15
CA PHE A 298 15.45 -4.13 -10.45
C PHE A 298 15.33 -5.43 -11.26
N ALA A 299 15.64 -6.57 -10.64
CA ALA A 299 15.52 -7.87 -11.31
C ALA A 299 14.08 -8.15 -11.75
N GLY A 300 13.08 -7.89 -10.91
CA GLY A 300 11.67 -8.05 -11.24
C GLY A 300 11.24 -7.19 -12.43
N GLY A 301 11.61 -5.89 -12.42
CA GLY A 301 11.35 -4.97 -13.52
C GLY A 301 12.01 -5.40 -14.84
N PHE A 302 13.28 -5.76 -14.76
CA PHE A 302 14.06 -6.25 -15.89
C PHE A 302 13.44 -7.52 -16.50
N LEU A 303 13.09 -8.50 -15.66
CA LEU A 303 12.48 -9.76 -16.11
C LEU A 303 11.11 -9.54 -16.75
N GLY A 304 10.29 -8.68 -16.14
CA GLY A 304 8.97 -8.32 -16.64
C GLY A 304 9.03 -7.72 -18.05
N ALA A 305 9.90 -6.74 -18.25
CA ALA A 305 10.12 -6.13 -19.56
C ALA A 305 10.71 -7.12 -20.57
N TYR A 306 11.73 -7.88 -20.16
CA TYR A 306 12.42 -8.83 -21.02
C TYR A 306 11.49 -9.92 -21.57
N VAL A 307 10.65 -10.52 -20.73
CA VAL A 307 9.75 -11.61 -21.17
C VAL A 307 8.62 -11.13 -22.08
N ASP A 308 8.30 -9.84 -22.04
CA ASP A 308 7.33 -9.23 -22.95
C ASP A 308 7.96 -8.75 -24.27
N GLY A 309 9.25 -9.05 -24.49
CA GLY A 309 9.92 -8.83 -25.77
C GLY A 309 10.60 -7.47 -25.89
N LYS A 310 10.80 -6.75 -24.78
CA LYS A 310 11.57 -5.51 -24.77
C LYS A 310 13.06 -5.75 -25.00
N SER A 311 13.74 -4.74 -25.52
CA SER A 311 15.19 -4.76 -25.66
C SER A 311 15.88 -4.80 -24.30
N ILE A 312 17.17 -5.15 -24.28
CA ILE A 312 17.97 -5.16 -23.04
C ILE A 312 18.00 -3.76 -22.41
N GLU A 313 18.10 -2.72 -23.23
CA GLU A 313 18.08 -1.32 -22.79
C GLU A 313 16.76 -0.94 -22.12
N GLU A 314 15.63 -1.17 -22.79
CA GLU A 314 14.30 -0.93 -22.21
C GLU A 314 14.08 -1.77 -20.94
N SER A 315 14.63 -2.98 -20.88
CA SER A 315 14.53 -3.85 -19.70
C SER A 315 15.34 -3.30 -18.52
N VAL A 316 16.53 -2.74 -18.77
CA VAL A 316 17.32 -2.05 -17.73
C VAL A 316 16.60 -0.81 -17.23
N GLU A 317 15.98 -0.04 -18.13
CA GLU A 317 15.22 1.15 -17.76
C GLU A 317 14.03 0.83 -16.86
N VAL A 318 13.24 -0.20 -17.20
CA VAL A 318 12.16 -0.69 -16.33
C VAL A 318 12.73 -1.23 -15.02
N GLY A 319 13.87 -1.92 -15.05
CA GLY A 319 14.60 -2.32 -13.85
C GLY A 319 14.96 -1.14 -12.95
N HIS A 320 15.53 -0.05 -13.50
CA HIS A 320 15.85 1.17 -12.74
C HIS A 320 14.62 1.80 -12.12
N LYS A 321 13.52 1.88 -12.87
CA LYS A 321 12.23 2.38 -12.37
C LYS A 321 11.74 1.54 -11.20
N MET A 322 11.75 0.21 -11.32
CA MET A 322 11.36 -0.68 -10.22
C MET A 322 12.31 -0.60 -9.02
N GLY A 323 13.62 -0.47 -9.25
CA GLY A 323 14.63 -0.21 -8.23
C GLY A 323 14.35 1.07 -7.44
N ALA A 324 14.07 2.18 -8.15
CA ALA A 324 13.68 3.46 -7.56
C ALA A 324 12.42 3.31 -6.70
N ILE A 325 11.38 2.66 -7.23
CA ILE A 325 10.15 2.35 -6.51
C ILE A 325 10.43 1.61 -5.19
N GLY A 326 11.31 0.60 -5.25
CA GLY A 326 11.68 -0.19 -4.09
C GLY A 326 12.47 0.55 -3.02
N ILE A 327 13.11 1.67 -3.36
CA ILE A 327 13.82 2.50 -2.37
C ILE A 327 13.01 3.66 -1.81
N LEU A 328 12.01 4.11 -2.57
CA LEU A 328 11.08 5.17 -2.20
C LEU A 328 9.89 4.64 -1.37
N CYS A 329 9.58 3.36 -1.50
CA CYS A 329 8.59 2.63 -0.71
C CYS A 329 9.27 1.37 -0.18
N ILE A 330 9.05 0.95 1.07
CA ILE A 330 9.57 -0.33 1.59
C ILE A 330 9.25 -1.44 0.55
N PHE A 331 10.26 -1.94 -0.17
CA PHE A 331 10.09 -2.67 -1.44
C PHE A 331 9.10 -3.84 -1.35
N THR A 332 8.99 -4.47 -0.19
CA THR A 332 8.02 -5.53 0.12
C THR A 332 6.55 -5.04 0.21
N ARG A 333 6.27 -3.81 -0.22
CA ARG A 333 4.96 -3.13 -0.30
C ARG A 333 4.78 -2.45 -1.67
N MET A 334 5.11 -3.11 -2.79
CA MET A 334 5.07 -2.53 -4.16
C MET A 334 3.68 -2.09 -4.66
N TYR A 335 2.61 -2.34 -3.90
CA TYR A 335 1.23 -2.01 -4.31
C TYR A 335 0.99 -0.50 -4.52
N HIS A 336 1.90 0.35 -4.06
CA HIS A 336 1.73 1.80 -4.06
C HIS A 336 1.76 2.49 -5.44
N ILE A 337 2.12 1.82 -6.55
CA ILE A 337 2.48 2.59 -7.78
C ILE A 337 1.58 2.39 -9.01
N THR A 338 0.72 1.36 -9.13
CA THR A 338 -0.27 1.28 -10.24
C THR A 338 -1.65 0.82 -9.78
N SER A 339 -2.68 1.53 -10.22
CA SER A 339 -4.11 1.27 -10.00
C SER A 339 -4.61 0.16 -10.93
N SER A 340 -5.26 -0.87 -10.37
CA SER A 340 -5.93 -2.01 -11.03
C SER A 340 -5.07 -3.13 -11.68
N PRO A 341 -5.62 -4.35 -11.87
CA PRO A 341 -5.01 -5.46 -12.64
C PRO A 341 -4.94 -5.23 -14.16
N GLN A 342 -5.00 -3.98 -14.62
CA GLN A 342 -4.76 -3.62 -16.01
C GLN A 342 -3.32 -3.16 -16.19
N HIS A 343 -2.45 -4.14 -16.45
CA HIS A 343 -1.41 -4.12 -17.47
C HIS A 343 -0.86 -2.73 -17.83
N VAL A 344 0.35 -2.42 -17.37
CA VAL A 344 1.14 -1.36 -17.99
C VAL A 344 1.59 -1.89 -19.34
N ALA A 345 0.97 -1.43 -20.43
CA ALA A 345 1.48 -1.70 -21.76
C ALA A 345 2.92 -1.15 -21.85
N LEU A 346 3.90 -2.03 -21.99
CA LEU A 346 5.33 -1.71 -21.98
C LEU A 346 5.77 -0.71 -23.07
N ASN A 347 4.86 -0.34 -24.00
CA ASN A 347 5.09 0.68 -25.03
C ASN A 347 4.89 2.13 -24.53
N ASN A 348 4.36 2.35 -23.31
CA ASN A 348 4.03 3.68 -22.76
C ASN A 348 4.58 3.90 -21.34
N VAL A 349 5.75 3.35 -20.98
CA VAL A 349 6.34 3.51 -19.64
C VAL A 349 6.99 4.88 -19.48
N ASP A 350 6.19 5.94 -19.34
CA ASP A 350 6.67 7.24 -18.85
C ASP A 350 6.43 7.33 -17.34
N ILE A 351 7.37 6.77 -16.56
CA ILE A 351 7.40 6.93 -15.10
C ILE A 351 8.35 8.11 -14.83
N SER A 352 7.80 9.32 -14.76
CA SER A 352 8.56 10.48 -14.27
C SER A 352 8.63 10.44 -12.74
N LEU A 353 9.75 10.87 -12.15
CA LEU A 353 9.89 10.99 -10.68
C LEU A 353 8.80 11.86 -10.04
N ALA A 354 8.15 12.73 -10.81
CA ALA A 354 6.99 13.53 -10.39
C ALA A 354 5.71 12.69 -10.16
N GLN A 355 5.69 11.42 -10.55
CA GLN A 355 4.61 10.48 -10.20
C GLN A 355 4.77 9.86 -8.81
N VAL A 356 5.92 10.06 -8.15
CA VAL A 356 6.21 9.49 -6.83
C VAL A 356 6.19 10.56 -5.72
N PHE A 357 6.47 11.82 -6.05
CA PHE A 357 6.37 12.96 -5.13
C PHE A 357 5.80 14.20 -5.82
N SER A 358 5.04 15.00 -5.08
CA SER A 358 4.55 16.31 -5.50
C SER A 358 5.70 17.32 -5.70
N THR A 359 5.48 18.34 -6.54
CA THR A 359 6.49 19.38 -6.86
C THR A 359 6.97 20.14 -5.61
N ASP A 360 6.10 20.27 -4.60
CA ASP A 360 6.39 20.95 -3.34
C ASP A 360 7.34 20.12 -2.42
N GLU A 361 7.26 18.79 -2.46
CA GLU A 361 8.16 17.88 -1.70
C GLU A 361 9.59 17.89 -2.27
N LEU A 362 9.72 18.11 -3.58
CA LEU A 362 11.00 18.31 -4.26
C LEU A 362 11.64 19.67 -3.92
N GLU A 363 10.84 20.75 -3.82
CA GLU A 363 11.35 22.08 -3.43
C GLU A 363 11.78 22.14 -1.96
N GLU A 364 11.15 21.36 -1.08
CA GLU A 364 11.48 21.30 0.34
C GLU A 364 12.76 20.48 0.62
N CYS A 365 12.99 19.40 -0.14
CA CYS A 365 14.21 18.58 -0.04
C CYS A 365 15.47 19.31 -0.55
N LEU A 366 15.31 20.29 -1.44
CA LEU A 366 16.44 21.03 -2.05
C LEU A 366 16.94 22.22 -1.21
N ARG A 367 16.33 22.51 -0.04
CA ARG A 367 16.82 23.58 0.86
C ARG A 367 17.95 23.08 1.76
N GLN A 368 19.18 23.54 1.50
CA GLN A 368 20.30 23.34 2.42
C GLN A 368 20.12 24.11 3.75
N PRO A 369 20.76 23.67 4.86
CA PRO A 369 20.54 24.21 6.22
C PRO A 369 20.89 25.69 6.40
N ASN A 370 21.62 26.28 5.45
CA ASN A 370 22.15 27.64 5.54
C ASN A 370 21.58 28.56 4.46
N GLY A 371 20.24 28.68 4.39
CA GLY A 371 19.52 29.91 4.06
C GLY A 371 19.88 30.74 2.82
N HIS A 372 20.54 30.22 1.78
CA HIS A 372 20.73 30.92 0.51
C HIS A 372 20.37 30.01 -0.68
N VAL A 373 19.33 30.40 -1.41
CA VAL A 373 18.98 29.83 -2.71
C VAL A 373 19.82 30.56 -3.76
N GLY A 374 20.89 29.93 -4.25
CA GLY A 374 21.57 30.38 -5.46
C GLY A 374 20.75 29.96 -6.70
N PRO A 375 20.66 30.79 -7.76
CA PRO A 375 19.86 30.48 -8.93
C PRO A 375 20.58 29.40 -9.76
N VAL A 376 20.29 28.13 -9.52
CA VAL A 376 20.55 27.07 -10.50
C VAL A 376 19.24 26.81 -11.22
N ALA A 377 19.26 27.12 -12.51
CA ALA A 377 18.12 27.19 -13.40
C ALA A 377 17.34 25.86 -13.48
N LEU A 378 16.08 25.89 -13.01
CA LEU A 378 15.00 24.99 -13.45
C LEU A 378 14.46 25.35 -14.84
N ALA A 379 15.07 26.32 -15.53
CA ALA A 379 14.72 26.69 -16.89
C ALA A 379 15.43 25.77 -17.89
N GLY A 380 14.79 24.68 -18.30
CA GLY A 380 15.28 23.92 -19.45
C GLY A 380 14.72 22.52 -19.68
N VAL A 381 14.05 21.91 -18.70
CA VAL A 381 13.49 20.56 -18.89
C VAL A 381 12.00 20.67 -19.25
N HIS A 382 11.71 20.87 -20.52
CA HIS A 382 10.39 20.54 -21.07
C HIS A 382 10.26 19.02 -21.11
N LEU A 383 9.67 18.42 -20.07
CA LEU A 383 9.22 17.04 -20.10
C LEU A 383 7.84 17.01 -20.76
N PRO A 384 7.64 16.24 -21.85
CA PRO A 384 6.35 16.16 -22.52
C PRO A 384 5.31 15.56 -21.58
N SER A 385 4.24 16.31 -21.36
CA SER A 385 3.08 15.93 -20.57
C SER A 385 2.23 14.90 -21.32
N ILE A 386 2.34 13.63 -20.95
CA ILE A 386 1.30 12.62 -21.23
C ILE A 386 1.07 11.81 -19.95
N ALA A 387 0.16 12.30 -19.11
CA ALA A 387 -0.32 11.58 -17.94
C ALA A 387 -1.43 10.60 -18.34
N PHE A 388 -1.25 9.30 -18.09
CA PHE A 388 -2.34 8.32 -18.10
C PHE A 388 -2.64 7.93 -16.64
N ILE A 389 -3.27 8.85 -15.90
CA ILE A 389 -3.82 8.56 -14.58
C ILE A 389 -5.14 7.83 -14.82
N MET A 390 -5.26 6.56 -14.40
CA MET A 390 -6.60 6.02 -14.23
C MET A 390 -7.24 6.76 -13.07
N PRO A 391 -8.35 7.46 -13.28
CA PRO A 391 -8.88 8.34 -12.27
C PRO A 391 -9.48 7.53 -11.12
N TYR A 392 -9.10 7.84 -9.88
CA TYR A 392 -9.83 7.43 -8.69
C TYR A 392 -11.32 7.65 -8.94
N GLN A 393 -12.17 6.67 -8.63
CA GLN A 393 -13.60 6.82 -8.92
C GLN A 393 -14.32 7.62 -7.82
N LEU A 394 -13.81 7.53 -6.58
CA LEU A 394 -14.29 8.24 -5.41
C LEU A 394 -13.19 9.12 -4.82
N PHE A 395 -13.47 10.41 -4.70
CA PHE A 395 -12.61 11.37 -4.02
C PHE A 395 -13.28 11.83 -2.72
N CYS A 396 -12.63 11.55 -1.60
CA CYS A 396 -13.11 11.88 -0.26
C CYS A 396 -12.26 13.02 0.32
N MET A 397 -12.91 13.98 0.96
CA MET A 397 -12.25 15.10 1.64
C MET A 397 -12.79 15.24 3.05
N GLY A 398 -11.89 15.39 4.03
CA GLY A 398 -12.28 15.60 5.42
C GLY A 398 -11.08 15.71 6.35
N ASP A 399 -11.35 15.59 7.65
CA ASP A 399 -10.32 15.63 8.66
C ASP A 399 -9.74 14.23 8.91
N PRO A 400 -8.42 14.01 8.76
CA PRO A 400 -7.78 12.78 9.17
C PRO A 400 -7.60 12.76 10.69
N LEU A 401 -8.27 11.83 11.37
CA LEU A 401 -8.32 11.78 12.83
C LEU A 401 -7.91 10.39 13.33
N LEU A 402 -7.30 10.31 14.52
CA LEU A 402 -7.19 9.05 15.26
C LEU A 402 -8.18 9.03 16.41
N ASP A 403 -8.94 7.95 16.51
CA ASP A 403 -9.74 7.58 17.66
C ASP A 403 -8.83 7.01 18.77
N VAL A 404 -8.85 7.64 19.93
CA VAL A 404 -8.24 7.21 21.19
C VAL A 404 -9.32 6.48 21.97
N GLN A 405 -9.24 5.18 22.06
CA GLN A 405 -10.21 4.36 22.78
C GLN A 405 -9.70 4.02 24.17
N VAL A 406 -10.54 4.22 25.17
CA VAL A 406 -10.25 3.87 26.57
C VAL A 406 -11.36 2.95 27.07
N ARG A 407 -10.97 1.83 27.70
CA ARG A 407 -11.91 0.92 28.38
C ARG A 407 -12.16 1.39 29.81
N ASP A 408 -13.35 1.13 30.34
CA ASP A 408 -13.75 1.44 31.72
C ASP A 408 -13.63 2.96 32.05
N GLY A 409 -14.09 3.80 31.11
CA GLY A 409 -13.95 5.27 31.15
C GLY A 409 -15.04 6.03 31.89
N GLU A 410 -15.95 5.37 32.60
CA GLU A 410 -17.09 6.00 33.30
C GLU A 410 -16.63 7.05 34.33
N ALA A 411 -15.47 6.80 34.94
CA ALA A 411 -14.82 7.76 35.83
C ALA A 411 -14.41 9.06 35.12
N LEU A 412 -13.98 8.98 33.85
CA LEU A 412 -13.65 10.16 33.04
C LEU A 412 -14.93 10.94 32.69
N LEU A 413 -16.01 10.24 32.31
CA LEU A 413 -17.29 10.88 32.01
C LEU A 413 -17.80 11.69 33.21
N THR A 414 -17.77 11.08 34.40
CA THR A 414 -18.19 11.73 35.64
C THR A 414 -17.30 12.92 35.99
N LYS A 415 -15.98 12.74 35.92
CA LYS A 415 -14.99 13.75 36.31
C LYS A 415 -15.04 15.00 35.43
N TYR A 416 -15.25 14.82 34.13
CA TYR A 416 -15.23 15.90 33.15
C TYR A 416 -16.64 16.37 32.74
N HIS A 417 -17.69 15.91 33.43
CA HIS A 417 -19.09 16.28 33.17
C HIS A 417 -19.55 15.98 31.74
N LEU A 418 -19.18 14.81 31.24
CA LEU A 418 -19.46 14.37 29.88
C LEU A 418 -20.59 13.33 29.87
N SER A 419 -21.42 13.38 28.85
CA SER A 419 -22.51 12.42 28.65
C SER A 419 -22.06 11.29 27.71
N ALA A 420 -22.38 10.05 28.07
CA ALA A 420 -22.20 8.90 27.18
C ALA A 420 -23.03 9.06 25.89
N ASN A 421 -22.60 8.40 24.82
CA ASN A 421 -23.27 8.39 23.50
C ASN A 421 -23.47 9.78 22.89
N ASN A 422 -22.53 10.70 23.13
CA ASN A 422 -22.60 12.05 22.59
C ASN A 422 -21.28 12.48 21.94
N ALA A 423 -21.40 13.35 20.94
CA ALA A 423 -20.28 13.99 20.26
C ALA A 423 -20.24 15.47 20.63
N ILE A 424 -19.07 15.98 21.04
CA ILE A 424 -18.88 17.42 21.31
C ILE A 424 -17.66 17.93 20.54
N ARG A 425 -17.41 19.23 20.59
CA ARG A 425 -16.15 19.80 20.12
C ARG A 425 -15.26 20.06 21.34
N ALA A 426 -14.02 19.56 21.30
CA ALA A 426 -13.06 19.87 22.34
C ALA A 426 -12.65 21.34 22.31
N GLU A 427 -12.88 22.00 23.43
CA GLU A 427 -12.27 23.28 23.80
C GLU A 427 -11.06 23.07 24.72
N ASP A 428 -10.27 24.12 24.98
CA ASP A 428 -9.03 24.05 25.78
C ASP A 428 -9.24 23.47 27.19
N GLN A 429 -10.43 23.65 27.77
CA GLN A 429 -10.79 23.06 29.06
C GLN A 429 -10.78 21.52 29.08
N HIS A 430 -10.86 20.87 27.91
CA HIS A 430 -10.86 19.41 27.78
C HIS A 430 -9.44 18.84 27.60
N GLN A 431 -8.42 19.68 27.43
CA GLN A 431 -7.02 19.25 27.27
C GLN A 431 -6.53 18.29 28.38
N PRO A 432 -6.89 18.48 29.67
CA PRO A 432 -6.44 17.58 30.73
C PRO A 432 -6.90 16.12 30.57
N ILE A 433 -7.97 15.86 29.82
CA ILE A 433 -8.48 14.51 29.58
C ILE A 433 -7.42 13.65 28.88
N TYR A 434 -6.73 14.21 27.88
CA TYR A 434 -5.72 13.47 27.12
C TYR A 434 -4.47 13.16 27.94
N GLU A 435 -4.06 14.08 28.81
CA GLU A 435 -2.93 13.87 29.73
C GLU A 435 -3.25 12.77 30.74
N GLU A 436 -4.47 12.77 31.27
CA GLU A 436 -4.92 11.73 32.19
C GLU A 436 -5.03 10.37 31.49
N ILE A 437 -5.51 10.33 30.26
CA ILE A 437 -5.56 9.09 29.48
C ILE A 437 -4.16 8.56 29.20
N ALA A 438 -3.25 9.42 28.76
CA ALA A 438 -1.87 9.04 28.47
C ALA A 438 -1.13 8.52 29.70
N THR A 439 -1.51 8.95 30.91
CA THR A 439 -0.81 8.59 32.16
C THR A 439 -1.48 7.49 32.98
N ARG A 440 -2.81 7.34 32.89
CA ARG A 440 -3.59 6.46 33.77
C ARG A 440 -4.35 5.36 33.06
N TYR A 441 -4.50 5.43 31.74
CA TYR A 441 -5.31 4.49 30.99
C TYR A 441 -4.50 3.79 29.90
N ARG A 442 -4.85 2.53 29.61
CA ARG A 442 -4.36 1.84 28.42
C ARG A 442 -5.21 2.27 27.23
N ALA A 443 -4.75 3.28 26.51
CA ALA A 443 -5.42 3.77 25.31
C ALA A 443 -5.06 2.95 24.07
N THR A 444 -6.05 2.67 23.23
CA THR A 444 -5.86 2.11 21.89
C THR A 444 -6.03 3.24 20.86
N TYR A 445 -5.14 3.33 19.89
CA TYR A 445 -5.23 4.30 18.80
C TYR A 445 -5.71 3.60 17.53
N VAL A 446 -6.79 4.08 16.93
CA VAL A 446 -7.40 3.54 15.71
C VAL A 446 -7.60 4.69 14.73
N ALA A 447 -7.43 4.47 13.42
CA ALA A 447 -7.86 5.44 12.43
C ALA A 447 -9.35 5.75 12.61
N GLY A 448 -9.66 7.03 12.68
CA GLY A 448 -10.98 7.57 12.97
C GLY A 448 -11.30 8.77 12.08
N GLY A 449 -12.36 9.48 12.48
CA GLY A 449 -12.95 10.55 11.67
C GLY A 449 -13.85 9.98 10.57
N GLY A 450 -15.10 10.42 10.55
CA GLY A 450 -16.11 9.76 9.72
C GLY A 450 -15.76 9.80 8.23
N ALA A 451 -15.17 10.90 7.74
CA ALA A 451 -14.80 11.04 6.34
C ALA A 451 -13.76 9.99 5.92
N GLN A 452 -12.77 9.77 6.77
CA GLN A 452 -11.74 8.77 6.58
C GLN A 452 -12.29 7.35 6.79
N ASN A 453 -13.17 7.14 7.77
CA ASN A 453 -13.81 5.85 8.02
C ASN A 453 -14.68 5.41 6.84
N ALA A 454 -15.50 6.31 6.29
CA ALA A 454 -16.31 6.04 5.11
C ALA A 454 -15.44 5.79 3.87
N ALA A 455 -14.35 6.55 3.70
CA ALA A 455 -13.38 6.31 2.62
C ALA A 455 -12.71 4.93 2.74
N ARG A 456 -12.31 4.52 3.95
CA ARG A 456 -11.77 3.18 4.25
C ARG A 456 -12.82 2.10 3.98
N GLY A 457 -14.07 2.32 4.35
CA GLY A 457 -15.18 1.40 4.07
C GLY A 457 -15.45 1.25 2.57
N ALA A 458 -15.40 2.34 1.81
CA ALA A 458 -15.53 2.29 0.36
C ALA A 458 -14.34 1.56 -0.29
N ALA A 459 -13.11 1.79 0.19
CA ALA A 459 -11.91 1.08 -0.25
C ALA A 459 -11.93 -0.41 0.12
N TYR A 460 -12.62 -0.79 1.19
CA TYR A 460 -12.85 -2.18 1.55
C TYR A 460 -13.71 -2.90 0.51
N VAL A 461 -14.74 -2.22 -0.01
CA VAL A 461 -15.70 -2.75 -0.99
C VAL A 461 -15.15 -2.75 -2.42
N LEU A 462 -14.47 -1.68 -2.80
CA LEU A 462 -13.98 -1.47 -4.16
C LEU A 462 -12.62 -2.15 -4.41
N PRO A 463 -12.25 -2.38 -5.69
CA PRO A 463 -10.88 -2.69 -6.05
C PRO A 463 -9.92 -1.60 -5.53
N PRO A 464 -8.69 -1.95 -5.14
CA PRO A 464 -7.75 -0.94 -4.65
C PRO A 464 -7.49 0.17 -5.67
N LYS A 465 -7.10 1.36 -5.17
CA LYS A 465 -6.93 2.61 -5.95
C LYS A 465 -8.21 3.14 -6.60
N SER A 466 -9.38 2.73 -6.12
CA SER A 466 -10.66 3.32 -6.53
C SER A 466 -11.04 4.53 -5.69
N VAL A 467 -10.47 4.66 -4.49
CA VAL A 467 -10.81 5.68 -3.50
C VAL A 467 -9.55 6.42 -3.09
N VAL A 468 -9.62 7.75 -3.10
CA VAL A 468 -8.58 8.62 -2.53
C VAL A 468 -9.17 9.50 -1.44
N PHE A 469 -8.43 9.68 -0.34
CA PHE A 469 -8.79 10.58 0.75
C PHE A 469 -7.78 11.72 0.89
N THR A 470 -8.27 12.96 1.05
CA THR A 470 -7.41 14.13 1.27
C THR A 470 -7.80 14.91 2.52
N GLY A 471 -6.78 15.50 3.14
CA GLY A 471 -6.88 16.27 4.38
C GLY A 471 -5.52 16.80 4.82
N CYS A 472 -5.44 17.33 6.05
CA CYS A 472 -4.20 17.87 6.61
C CYS A 472 -3.76 17.09 7.86
N VAL A 473 -2.48 16.78 7.97
CA VAL A 473 -1.88 16.06 9.11
C VAL A 473 -0.69 16.83 9.69
N GLY A 474 -0.31 16.53 10.94
CA GLY A 474 0.94 17.00 11.54
C GLY A 474 2.15 16.18 11.07
N ASP A 475 3.36 16.61 11.46
CA ASP A 475 4.64 15.95 11.16
C ASP A 475 5.06 14.92 12.23
N ASP A 476 4.08 14.22 12.83
CA ASP A 476 4.30 13.32 13.96
C ASP A 476 4.03 11.83 13.65
N ASP A 477 4.42 10.95 14.56
CA ASP A 477 4.26 9.49 14.43
C ASP A 477 2.79 9.05 14.27
N LEU A 478 1.82 9.90 14.63
CA LEU A 478 0.41 9.58 14.46
C LEU A 478 -0.04 9.72 13.01
N ALA A 479 0.55 10.65 12.25
CA ALA A 479 0.34 10.70 10.81
C ALA A 479 0.81 9.40 10.15
N ALA A 480 1.94 8.83 10.60
CA ALA A 480 2.41 7.54 10.12
C ALA A 480 1.45 6.38 10.47
N GLN A 481 0.85 6.40 11.67
CA GLN A 481 -0.17 5.42 12.06
C GLN A 481 -1.44 5.52 11.20
N LEU A 482 -1.90 6.74 10.88
CA LEU A 482 -3.05 6.96 10.00
C LEU A 482 -2.80 6.40 8.60
N ARG A 483 -1.62 6.70 8.04
CA ARG A 483 -1.19 6.14 6.75
C ARG A 483 -1.18 4.62 6.80
N ALA A 484 -0.57 4.01 7.82
CA ALA A 484 -0.56 2.55 7.97
C ALA A 484 -1.98 1.94 8.02
N ALA A 485 -2.92 2.60 8.68
CA ALA A 485 -4.32 2.15 8.75
C ALA A 485 -5.08 2.30 7.42
N ASN A 486 -4.84 3.36 6.66
CA ASN A 486 -5.40 3.53 5.31
C ASN A 486 -4.86 2.47 4.35
N GLN A 487 -3.54 2.25 4.39
CA GLN A 487 -2.86 1.24 3.58
C GLN A 487 -3.42 -0.16 3.83
N ARG A 488 -3.73 -0.48 5.10
CA ARG A 488 -4.35 -1.77 5.45
C ARG A 488 -5.67 -1.98 4.71
N GLU A 489 -6.49 -0.94 4.55
CA GLU A 489 -7.80 -1.04 3.89
C GLU A 489 -7.75 -0.86 2.36
N GLY A 490 -6.59 -0.48 1.81
CA GLY A 490 -6.41 -0.17 0.40
C GLY A 490 -6.94 1.21 0.02
N LEU A 491 -7.03 2.13 0.99
CA LEU A 491 -7.33 3.54 0.77
C LEU A 491 -6.03 4.28 0.43
N ASP A 492 -6.00 4.98 -0.70
CA ASP A 492 -4.91 5.90 -1.03
C ASP A 492 -5.17 7.27 -0.39
N GLU A 493 -4.11 7.98 0.01
CA GLU A 493 -4.24 9.29 0.65
C GLU A 493 -3.31 10.35 0.07
N VAL A 494 -3.77 11.61 0.11
CA VAL A 494 -2.96 12.80 -0.12
C VAL A 494 -3.13 13.73 1.07
N TYR A 495 -2.12 13.76 1.94
CA TYR A 495 -2.11 14.61 3.12
C TYR A 495 -1.16 15.78 2.97
N PHE A 496 -1.65 16.98 3.30
CA PHE A 496 -0.82 18.17 3.46
C PHE A 496 -0.26 18.20 4.88
N VAL A 497 1.07 18.25 5.01
CA VAL A 497 1.76 18.19 6.30
C VAL A 497 2.01 19.61 6.83
N LYS A 498 1.61 19.89 8.08
CA LYS A 498 1.87 21.16 8.77
C LYS A 498 2.98 20.98 9.80
N LYS A 499 4.15 21.59 9.53
CA LYS A 499 5.33 21.55 10.41
C LYS A 499 5.11 22.27 11.74
N GLY A 500 5.51 21.64 12.84
CA GLY A 500 5.47 22.24 14.19
C GLY A 500 4.09 22.25 14.85
N GLU A 501 3.07 21.68 14.21
CA GLU A 501 1.75 21.44 14.82
C GLU A 501 1.68 20.02 15.39
N ARG A 502 1.33 19.87 16.67
CA ARG A 502 1.09 18.56 17.30
C ARG A 502 -0.39 18.17 17.25
N ARG A 503 -0.65 16.98 16.70
CA ARG A 503 -1.83 16.08 16.76
C ARG A 503 -3.26 16.62 16.71
N VAL A 504 -4.06 15.81 15.99
CA VAL A 504 -5.49 15.65 16.15
C VAL A 504 -5.81 14.32 16.84
N LEU A 505 -6.57 14.35 17.93
CA LEU A 505 -7.01 13.15 18.64
C LEU A 505 -8.51 13.22 18.89
N VAL A 506 -9.27 12.30 18.32
CA VAL A 506 -10.66 12.03 18.71
C VAL A 506 -10.64 11.09 19.89
N LEU A 507 -11.22 11.46 21.03
CA LEU A 507 -11.37 10.52 22.13
C LEU A 507 -12.65 9.69 21.94
N SER A 508 -12.56 8.39 21.80
CA SER A 508 -13.73 7.47 21.74
C SER A 508 -14.22 7.14 23.16
N LEU A 509 -14.58 8.22 23.86
CA LEU A 509 -15.50 8.32 25.00
C LEU A 509 -16.28 9.63 24.89
N VAL A 510 -15.73 10.61 24.16
CA VAL A 510 -16.29 11.93 23.83
C VAL A 510 -15.54 12.42 22.60
N THR A 511 -16.19 12.54 21.43
CA THR A 511 -15.45 13.03 20.26
C THR A 511 -14.88 14.43 20.56
N THR A 512 -13.64 14.62 20.19
CA THR A 512 -12.87 15.84 20.43
C THR A 512 -12.13 16.13 19.13
N LEU A 513 -12.55 17.14 18.37
CA LEU A 513 -11.88 17.50 17.12
C LEU A 513 -10.82 18.59 17.36
N ARG A 514 -9.57 18.29 17.01
CA ARG A 514 -8.47 19.27 16.89
C ARG A 514 -7.70 19.06 15.59
N ALA A 515 -8.24 19.44 14.43
CA ALA A 515 -7.59 19.24 13.14
C ALA A 515 -6.18 19.89 13.07
N ALA A 516 -5.23 19.23 12.40
CA ALA A 516 -3.90 19.76 12.11
C ALA A 516 -4.06 20.64 10.88
N GLY A 517 -3.89 21.95 11.02
CA GLY A 517 -4.20 22.92 9.97
C GLY A 517 -5.63 22.85 9.43
N LYS A 518 -5.94 23.75 8.50
CA LYS A 518 -7.20 23.73 7.73
C LYS A 518 -6.90 23.28 6.30
N PHE A 519 -7.71 22.37 5.77
CA PHE A 519 -7.70 22.07 4.35
C PHE A 519 -8.47 23.16 3.58
N GLU A 520 -7.72 24.09 3.01
CA GLU A 520 -8.23 25.24 2.25
C GLU A 520 -8.60 24.90 0.81
N ALA A 521 -9.47 25.73 0.21
CA ALA A 521 -9.95 25.55 -1.16
C ALA A 521 -8.82 25.60 -2.20
N SER A 522 -7.75 26.34 -1.93
CA SER A 522 -6.53 26.39 -2.74
C SER A 522 -5.89 25.02 -2.94
N HIS A 523 -5.98 24.13 -1.95
CA HIS A 523 -5.45 22.77 -2.06
C HIS A 523 -6.17 21.95 -3.14
N LEU A 524 -7.47 22.18 -3.40
CA LEU A 524 -8.21 21.49 -4.47
C LEU A 524 -7.64 21.79 -5.86
N SER A 525 -7.03 22.96 -6.02
CA SER A 525 -6.38 23.39 -7.26
C SER A 525 -4.88 23.12 -7.28
N SER A 526 -4.33 22.49 -6.24
CA SER A 526 -2.92 22.11 -6.22
C SER A 526 -2.61 21.09 -7.33
N PRO A 527 -1.38 21.08 -7.88
CA PRO A 527 -0.99 20.10 -8.90
C PRO A 527 -1.19 18.64 -8.47
N THR A 528 -1.16 18.37 -7.16
CA THR A 528 -1.34 17.03 -6.58
C THR A 528 -2.80 16.61 -6.51
N VAL A 529 -3.71 17.54 -6.17
CA VAL A 529 -5.12 17.23 -5.93
C VAL A 529 -6.00 17.48 -7.15
N ALA A 530 -5.68 18.49 -7.97
CA ALA A 530 -6.49 18.86 -9.13
C ALA A 530 -6.73 17.69 -10.10
N PRO A 531 -5.72 16.86 -10.46
CA PRO A 531 -5.96 15.69 -11.31
C PRO A 531 -6.86 14.63 -10.67
N LEU A 532 -6.83 14.52 -9.34
CA LEU A 532 -7.66 13.56 -8.57
C LEU A 532 -9.12 14.01 -8.57
N VAL A 533 -9.33 15.31 -8.36
CA VAL A 533 -10.64 15.94 -8.46
C VAL A 533 -11.15 15.76 -9.89
N GLU A 534 -10.38 16.18 -10.91
CA GLU A 534 -10.75 16.03 -12.32
C GLU A 534 -11.05 14.59 -12.74
N GLY A 535 -10.34 13.62 -12.17
CA GLY A 535 -10.58 12.21 -12.42
C GLY A 535 -11.85 11.66 -11.81
N ALA A 536 -12.17 12.06 -10.57
CA ALA A 536 -13.21 11.40 -9.80
C ALA A 536 -14.63 11.57 -10.35
N LYS A 537 -15.44 10.52 -10.19
CA LYS A 537 -16.85 10.49 -10.60
C LYS A 537 -17.77 10.91 -9.46
N VAL A 538 -17.36 10.57 -8.24
CA VAL A 538 -18.09 10.82 -7.00
C VAL A 538 -17.19 11.53 -6.02
N TYR A 539 -17.74 12.55 -5.37
CA TYR A 539 -17.10 13.29 -4.28
C TYR A 539 -17.84 13.03 -2.98
N TYR A 540 -17.11 12.83 -1.90
CA TYR A 540 -17.67 12.63 -0.57
C TYR A 540 -17.05 13.58 0.45
N VAL A 541 -17.92 14.24 1.22
CA VAL A 541 -17.57 15.13 2.33
C VAL A 541 -18.49 14.85 3.51
N GLU A 542 -18.00 15.11 4.72
CA GLU A 542 -18.78 15.01 5.95
C GLU A 542 -19.12 16.36 6.57
N GLY A 543 -20.23 16.39 7.33
CA GLY A 543 -20.74 17.57 8.00
C GLY A 543 -19.77 18.17 9.01
N PHE A 544 -18.95 17.36 9.69
CA PHE A 544 -17.91 17.86 10.61
C PHE A 544 -16.94 18.83 9.93
N PHE A 545 -16.59 18.55 8.67
CA PHE A 545 -15.67 19.37 7.91
C PHE A 545 -16.22 20.77 7.63
N LEU A 546 -17.55 20.95 7.64
CA LEU A 546 -18.19 22.26 7.44
C LEU A 546 -17.96 23.24 8.61
N THR A 547 -17.51 22.75 9.76
CA THR A 547 -17.20 23.60 10.92
C THR A 547 -15.99 24.52 10.69
N HIS A 548 -15.13 24.19 9.71
CA HIS A 548 -13.93 24.96 9.40
C HIS A 548 -13.55 25.00 7.90
N GLY A 549 -14.02 24.05 7.09
CA GLY A 549 -13.69 23.86 5.67
C GLY A 549 -14.86 24.09 4.69
N VAL A 550 -15.85 24.93 5.06
CA VAL A 550 -17.03 25.20 4.23
C VAL A 550 -16.67 25.72 2.83
N GLU A 551 -15.63 26.54 2.70
CA GLU A 551 -15.20 27.08 1.40
C GLU A 551 -14.71 25.97 0.46
N SER A 552 -13.94 25.02 0.97
CA SER A 552 -13.45 23.85 0.24
C SER A 552 -14.60 22.93 -0.15
N ALA A 553 -15.53 22.65 0.77
CA ALA A 553 -16.73 21.85 0.48
C ALA A 553 -17.62 22.49 -0.58
N LEU A 554 -17.82 23.81 -0.50
CA LEU A 554 -18.59 24.58 -1.47
C LEU A 554 -17.91 24.56 -2.85
N ALA A 555 -16.60 24.79 -2.92
CA ALA A 555 -15.84 24.74 -4.15
C ALA A 555 -15.94 23.36 -4.84
N LEU A 556 -15.76 22.28 -4.08
CA LEU A 556 -15.86 20.92 -4.58
C LEU A 556 -17.28 20.60 -5.07
N SER A 557 -18.32 21.02 -4.34
CA SER A 557 -19.72 20.82 -4.72
C SER A 557 -20.12 21.58 -5.99
N LYS A 558 -19.59 22.81 -6.18
CA LYS A 558 -19.80 23.59 -7.40
C LYS A 558 -19.10 22.95 -8.60
N HIS A 559 -17.85 22.51 -8.42
CA HIS A 559 -17.13 21.74 -9.44
C HIS A 559 -17.90 20.46 -9.81
N ALA A 560 -18.47 19.75 -8.83
CA ALA A 560 -19.30 18.59 -9.10
C ALA A 560 -20.50 18.92 -10.00
N SER A 561 -21.19 20.01 -9.68
CA SER A 561 -22.32 20.49 -10.47
C SER A 561 -21.92 20.92 -11.89
N GLU A 562 -20.80 21.63 -12.03
CA GLU A 562 -20.31 22.15 -13.31
C GLU A 562 -19.90 21.02 -14.27
N TYR A 563 -19.22 20.01 -13.74
CA TYR A 563 -18.69 18.90 -14.52
C TYR A 563 -19.59 17.66 -14.51
N ASN A 564 -20.83 17.79 -14.03
CA ASN A 564 -21.81 16.70 -13.97
C ASN A 564 -21.23 15.45 -13.26
N LYS A 565 -20.73 15.65 -12.05
CA LYS A 565 -20.23 14.62 -11.13
C LYS A 565 -21.09 14.58 -9.87
N THR A 566 -21.08 13.46 -9.17
CA THR A 566 -21.97 13.26 -8.01
C THR A 566 -21.31 13.82 -6.75
N PHE A 567 -21.99 14.75 -6.06
CA PHE A 567 -21.55 15.22 -4.73
C PHE A 567 -22.39 14.60 -3.62
N VAL A 568 -21.72 13.91 -2.68
CA VAL A 568 -22.32 13.23 -1.54
C VAL A 568 -21.91 13.93 -0.25
N LEU A 569 -22.90 14.21 0.60
CA LEU A 569 -22.69 14.82 1.91
C LEU A 569 -23.31 13.96 3.01
N ASN A 570 -22.52 13.62 4.02
CA ASN A 570 -23.04 13.05 5.27
C ASN A 570 -23.34 14.18 6.27
N LEU A 571 -24.50 14.13 6.95
CA LEU A 571 -24.90 15.12 7.95
C LEU A 571 -24.08 15.03 9.25
N SER A 572 -23.57 13.84 9.55
CA SER A 572 -22.58 13.50 10.59
C SER A 572 -22.97 13.68 12.07
N ALA A 573 -23.67 14.76 12.46
CA ALA A 573 -24.12 14.93 13.85
C ALA A 573 -25.22 16.00 14.02
N PRO A 574 -26.15 15.86 14.98
CA PRO A 574 -27.20 16.85 15.25
C PRO A 574 -26.70 18.27 15.53
N PHE A 575 -25.54 18.43 16.19
CA PHE A 575 -25.00 19.74 16.52
C PHE A 575 -24.53 20.51 15.27
N ILE A 576 -24.14 19.81 14.19
CA ILE A 576 -23.82 20.43 12.90
C ILE A 576 -25.06 21.12 12.34
N LEU A 577 -26.22 20.47 12.40
CA LEU A 577 -27.49 21.07 11.99
C LEU A 577 -27.88 22.21 12.93
N ALA A 578 -27.73 22.03 14.25
CA ALA A 578 -28.13 23.04 15.22
C ALA A 578 -27.31 24.35 15.09
N HIS A 579 -25.99 24.24 14.91
CA HIS A 579 -25.08 25.39 15.02
C HIS A 579 -24.39 25.80 13.71
N TYR A 580 -24.29 24.87 12.76
CA TYR A 580 -23.59 25.07 11.49
C TYR A 580 -24.49 24.90 10.26
N HIS A 581 -25.83 24.94 10.44
CA HIS A 581 -26.75 24.95 9.31
C HIS A 581 -26.50 26.08 8.29
N PRO A 582 -26.04 27.31 8.65
CA PRO A 582 -25.75 28.33 7.65
C PRO A 582 -24.61 27.94 6.68
N GLN A 583 -23.64 27.14 7.15
CA GLN A 583 -22.58 26.57 6.31
C GLN A 583 -23.16 25.45 5.44
N LEU A 584 -23.97 24.57 6.02
CA LEU A 584 -24.65 23.49 5.30
C LEU A 584 -25.54 24.01 4.17
N GLU A 585 -26.32 25.08 4.40
CA GLU A 585 -27.21 25.70 3.41
C GLU A 585 -26.49 26.28 2.19
N GLN A 586 -25.17 26.52 2.27
CA GLN A 586 -24.36 26.93 1.13
C GLN A 586 -24.05 25.74 0.19
N VAL A 587 -23.86 24.55 0.75
CA VAL A 587 -23.44 23.34 0.02
C VAL A 587 -24.65 22.51 -0.45
N LEU A 588 -25.75 22.52 0.32
CA LEU A 588 -26.97 21.77 0.02
C LEU A 588 -27.49 21.94 -1.41
N PRO A 589 -27.52 23.15 -2.02
CA PRO A 589 -28.01 23.32 -3.39
C PRO A 589 -27.28 22.47 -4.44
N TYR A 590 -26.03 22.10 -4.19
CA TYR A 590 -25.18 21.32 -5.08
C TYR A 590 -25.07 19.84 -4.68
N THR A 591 -25.73 19.44 -3.59
CA THR A 591 -25.64 18.08 -3.05
C THR A 591 -26.63 17.14 -3.73
N ASP A 592 -26.11 16.03 -4.26
CA ASP A 592 -26.86 15.02 -5.00
C ASP A 592 -27.28 13.84 -4.11
N ILE A 593 -26.45 13.45 -3.15
CA ILE A 593 -26.81 12.41 -2.17
C ILE A 593 -26.58 12.97 -0.76
N ILE A 594 -27.60 12.86 0.09
CA ILE A 594 -27.50 13.17 1.53
C ILE A 594 -27.61 11.87 2.31
N LEU A 595 -26.59 11.60 3.12
CA LEU A 595 -26.58 10.51 4.09
C LEU A 595 -26.78 11.08 5.50
N GLY A 596 -27.48 10.35 6.36
CA GLY A 596 -27.55 10.66 7.78
C GLY A 596 -28.30 9.61 8.59
N ASN A 597 -28.52 9.88 9.87
CA ASN A 597 -29.36 9.10 10.77
C ASN A 597 -30.63 9.86 11.20
N ASP A 598 -31.51 9.17 11.94
CA ASP A 598 -32.74 9.73 12.51
C ASP A 598 -32.50 11.00 13.35
N SER A 599 -31.49 10.99 14.21
CA SER A 599 -31.16 12.12 15.07
C SER A 599 -30.75 13.35 14.27
N GLU A 600 -29.95 13.18 13.22
CA GLU A 600 -29.59 14.23 12.28
C GLU A 600 -30.78 14.69 11.45
N ALA A 601 -31.67 13.78 11.06
CA ALA A 601 -32.90 14.11 10.34
C ALA A 601 -33.83 14.98 11.19
N HIS A 602 -34.04 14.64 12.47
CA HIS A 602 -34.80 15.47 13.41
C HIS A 602 -34.16 16.86 13.58
N ALA A 603 -32.83 16.91 13.70
CA ALA A 603 -32.11 18.18 13.79
C ALA A 603 -32.24 19.01 12.50
N TYR A 604 -32.23 18.38 11.33
CA TYR A 604 -32.47 19.03 10.04
C TYR A 604 -33.90 19.60 9.96
N ALA A 605 -34.91 18.82 10.38
CA ALA A 605 -36.31 19.24 10.38
C ALA A 605 -36.50 20.54 11.17
N LYS A 606 -35.91 20.59 12.37
CA LYS A 606 -35.98 21.77 13.24
C LYS A 606 -35.16 22.94 12.71
N ALA A 607 -33.91 22.70 12.31
CA ALA A 607 -32.98 23.77 11.94
C ALA A 607 -33.26 24.37 10.57
N ILE A 608 -33.65 23.56 9.58
CA ILE A 608 -33.72 23.96 8.17
C ILE A 608 -35.16 23.95 7.66
N LEU A 609 -35.90 22.86 7.88
CA LEU A 609 -37.30 22.79 7.44
C LEU A 609 -38.26 23.60 8.33
N LYS A 610 -37.78 24.05 9.49
CA LYS A 610 -38.56 24.75 10.52
C LYS A 610 -39.84 23.99 10.89
N SER A 611 -39.71 22.67 11.02
CA SER A 611 -40.79 21.73 11.33
C SER A 611 -40.47 20.94 12.60
N ASP A 612 -41.50 20.72 13.42
CA ASP A 612 -41.41 19.90 14.64
C ASP A 612 -41.80 18.43 14.40
N THR A 613 -41.97 18.02 13.14
CA THR A 613 -42.28 16.62 12.81
C THR A 613 -41.14 15.69 13.25
N THR A 614 -41.49 14.52 13.77
CA THR A 614 -40.56 13.45 14.11
C THR A 614 -40.62 12.27 13.13
N ASP A 615 -41.50 12.35 12.13
CA ASP A 615 -41.66 11.31 11.11
C ASP A 615 -40.51 11.37 10.10
N ILE A 616 -39.63 10.36 10.13
CA ILE A 616 -38.45 10.27 9.27
C ILE A 616 -38.80 10.27 7.78
N VAL A 617 -39.93 9.68 7.38
CA VAL A 617 -40.37 9.66 5.99
C VAL A 617 -40.73 11.07 5.53
N GLU A 618 -41.50 11.81 6.34
CA GLU A 618 -41.87 13.19 6.02
C GLU A 618 -40.66 14.14 6.04
N ILE A 619 -39.71 13.91 6.96
CA ILE A 619 -38.45 14.66 6.98
C ILE A 619 -37.63 14.38 5.72
N ALA A 620 -37.46 13.11 5.33
CA ALA A 620 -36.70 12.74 4.14
C ALA A 620 -37.31 13.34 2.86
N LYS A 621 -38.64 13.35 2.74
CA LYS A 621 -39.36 14.07 1.67
C LYS A 621 -39.14 15.58 1.72
N GLY A 622 -39.06 16.18 2.90
CA GLY A 622 -38.70 17.60 3.06
C GLY A 622 -37.27 17.89 2.60
N ILE A 623 -36.30 17.07 3.00
CA ILE A 623 -34.88 17.20 2.61
C ILE A 623 -34.71 17.06 1.10
N VAL A 624 -35.38 16.07 0.47
CA VAL A 624 -35.25 15.83 -0.98
C VAL A 624 -35.76 17.02 -1.80
N LYS A 625 -36.79 17.72 -1.31
CA LYS A 625 -37.43 18.88 -1.95
C LYS A 625 -36.72 20.20 -1.66
N TYR A 626 -35.72 20.23 -0.78
CA TYR A 626 -34.97 21.45 -0.50
C TYR A 626 -34.27 21.95 -1.77
N ARG A 627 -34.19 23.28 -1.94
CA ARG A 627 -33.72 23.93 -3.18
C ARG A 627 -32.42 23.31 -3.74
N LYS A 628 -32.35 23.19 -5.06
CA LYS A 628 -31.16 22.76 -5.82
C LYS A 628 -30.73 23.81 -6.82
N ALA A 629 -29.43 23.87 -7.06
CA ALA A 629 -28.81 24.67 -8.10
C ALA A 629 -28.54 23.86 -9.38
N ASN A 630 -28.51 22.52 -9.29
CA ASN A 630 -28.26 21.62 -10.42
C ASN A 630 -29.52 20.81 -10.79
N ALA A 631 -29.54 20.21 -11.98
CA ALA A 631 -30.70 19.48 -12.52
C ALA A 631 -30.83 18.03 -12.03
N ARG A 632 -29.86 17.50 -11.27
CA ARG A 632 -29.87 16.10 -10.83
C ARG A 632 -30.85 15.92 -9.66
N PRO A 633 -31.70 14.87 -9.68
CA PRO A 633 -32.53 14.56 -8.52
C PRO A 633 -31.65 14.28 -7.30
N ARG A 634 -32.05 14.81 -6.13
CA ARG A 634 -31.37 14.50 -4.86
C ARG A 634 -31.82 13.13 -4.38
N VAL A 635 -30.92 12.33 -3.83
CA VAL A 635 -31.25 11.13 -3.05
C VAL A 635 -31.00 11.43 -1.57
N VAL A 636 -31.93 11.05 -0.71
CA VAL A 636 -31.79 11.16 0.74
C VAL A 636 -31.86 9.77 1.35
N VAL A 637 -30.86 9.40 2.14
CA VAL A 637 -30.76 8.08 2.81
C VAL A 637 -30.63 8.32 4.32
N ILE A 638 -31.64 7.89 5.08
CA ILE A 638 -31.69 8.03 6.54
C ILE A 638 -31.62 6.64 7.19
N THR A 639 -30.56 6.40 7.95
CA THR A 639 -30.36 5.19 8.76
C THR A 639 -30.98 5.33 10.14
N GLN A 640 -31.35 4.22 10.77
CA GLN A 640 -32.08 4.22 12.05
C GLN A 640 -31.62 3.09 12.98
N GLY A 641 -30.30 2.83 13.03
CA GLY A 641 -29.72 1.74 13.80
C GLY A 641 -30.27 0.38 13.36
N SER A 642 -31.01 -0.30 14.23
CA SER A 642 -31.65 -1.60 13.92
C SER A 642 -33.00 -1.47 13.19
N GLN A 643 -33.54 -0.26 13.02
CA GLN A 643 -34.76 0.00 12.26
C GLN A 643 -34.44 0.20 10.78
N SER A 644 -35.47 0.12 9.92
CA SER A 644 -35.32 0.22 8.47
C SER A 644 -34.65 1.52 8.01
N THR A 645 -33.81 1.43 6.98
CA THR A 645 -33.27 2.60 6.27
C THR A 645 -34.34 3.18 5.35
N ILE A 646 -34.53 4.50 5.41
CA ILE A 646 -35.47 5.23 4.56
C ILE A 646 -34.71 5.89 3.42
N VAL A 647 -35.16 5.69 2.18
CA VAL A 647 -34.59 6.33 0.99
C VAL A 647 -35.68 7.08 0.24
N VAL A 648 -35.42 8.35 -0.08
CA VAL A 648 -36.27 9.14 -0.97
C VAL A 648 -35.44 9.61 -2.16
N ASP A 649 -35.90 9.26 -3.37
CA ASP A 649 -35.30 9.70 -4.63
C ASP A 649 -36.08 10.92 -5.15
N GLY A 650 -35.37 12.01 -5.43
CA GLY A 650 -35.93 13.25 -5.94
C GLY A 650 -36.56 13.14 -7.32
N ALA A 651 -36.30 12.04 -8.05
CA ALA A 651 -37.06 11.71 -9.25
C ALA A 651 -38.53 11.33 -8.93
N ASN A 652 -38.79 10.85 -7.72
CA ASN A 652 -40.11 10.50 -7.18
C ASN A 652 -40.25 11.00 -5.73
N PRO A 653 -40.27 12.32 -5.49
CA PRO A 653 -40.05 12.91 -4.17
C PRO A 653 -41.18 12.68 -3.16
N ASP A 654 -42.30 12.10 -3.58
CA ASP A 654 -43.45 11.75 -2.73
C ASP A 654 -43.44 10.27 -2.31
N VAL A 655 -42.54 9.45 -2.86
CA VAL A 655 -42.45 8.01 -2.61
C VAL A 655 -41.18 7.70 -1.82
N ALA A 656 -41.36 7.21 -0.60
CA ALA A 656 -40.26 6.70 0.21
C ALA A 656 -40.11 5.18 0.05
N LYS A 657 -38.88 4.72 -0.15
CA LYS A 657 -38.52 3.31 -0.11
C LYS A 657 -38.00 2.96 1.29
N VAL A 658 -38.41 1.81 1.78
CA VAL A 658 -38.09 1.32 3.13
C VAL A 658 -37.28 0.04 2.98
N TYR A 659 -36.04 0.05 3.44
CA TYR A 659 -35.13 -1.09 3.36
C TYR A 659 -34.94 -1.69 4.77
N PRO A 660 -35.46 -2.90 5.05
CA PRO A 660 -35.33 -3.52 6.35
C PRO A 660 -33.87 -3.84 6.67
N VAL A 661 -33.44 -3.52 7.88
CA VAL A 661 -32.13 -3.93 8.42
C VAL A 661 -32.28 -5.30 9.07
N THR A 662 -31.36 -6.23 8.82
CA THR A 662 -31.27 -7.47 9.59
C THR A 662 -30.63 -7.18 10.95
N PRO A 663 -31.35 -7.30 12.08
CA PRO A 663 -30.78 -7.01 13.39
C PRO A 663 -29.71 -8.05 13.73
N ILE A 664 -28.63 -7.58 14.36
CA ILE A 664 -27.59 -8.44 14.93
C ILE A 664 -28.00 -8.80 16.37
N ALA A 665 -27.79 -10.05 16.76
CA ALA A 665 -28.01 -10.51 18.13
C ALA A 665 -27.14 -9.70 19.11
N SER A 666 -27.71 -9.24 20.23
CA SER A 666 -27.04 -8.27 21.12
C SER A 666 -25.69 -8.77 21.65
N GLU A 667 -25.51 -10.07 21.81
CA GLU A 667 -24.26 -10.72 22.22
C GLU A 667 -23.13 -10.66 21.17
N LEU A 668 -23.46 -10.38 19.91
CA LEU A 668 -22.49 -10.19 18.84
C LEU A 668 -22.10 -8.71 18.66
N ILE A 669 -22.82 -7.78 19.29
CA ILE A 669 -22.52 -6.35 19.22
C ILE A 669 -21.41 -6.05 20.22
N VAL A 670 -20.28 -5.56 19.71
CA VAL A 670 -19.07 -5.25 20.46
C VAL A 670 -18.95 -3.75 20.70
N ASP A 671 -19.13 -2.94 19.65
CA ASP A 671 -19.02 -1.48 19.69
C ASP A 671 -19.90 -0.89 18.58
N THR A 672 -20.68 0.14 18.84
CA THR A 672 -21.53 0.79 17.82
C THR A 672 -20.84 1.96 17.13
N ASN A 673 -19.65 2.36 17.59
CA ASN A 673 -18.88 3.46 17.04
C ASN A 673 -18.50 3.20 15.57
N GLY A 674 -18.71 4.19 14.71
CA GLY A 674 -18.40 4.10 13.27
C GLY A 674 -19.38 3.26 12.44
N ALA A 675 -20.52 2.80 12.99
CA ALA A 675 -21.51 2.04 12.23
C ALA A 675 -22.11 2.86 11.06
N GLY A 676 -22.36 4.16 11.29
CA GLY A 676 -22.83 5.09 10.26
C GLY A 676 -21.79 5.32 9.16
N ASP A 677 -20.54 5.50 9.53
CA ASP A 677 -19.43 5.67 8.58
C ASP A 677 -19.21 4.40 7.75
N ALA A 678 -19.31 3.22 8.37
CA ALA A 678 -19.25 1.95 7.68
C ALA A 678 -20.42 1.76 6.71
N PHE A 679 -21.63 2.16 7.09
CA PHE A 679 -22.77 2.19 6.18
C PHE A 679 -22.49 3.12 4.99
N ALA A 680 -22.02 4.35 5.24
CA ALA A 680 -21.69 5.31 4.20
C ALA A 680 -20.61 4.76 3.25
N GLY A 681 -19.55 4.16 3.79
CA GLY A 681 -18.50 3.52 2.99
C GLY A 681 -19.01 2.37 2.13
N GLY A 682 -19.84 1.49 2.69
CA GLY A 682 -20.47 0.40 1.94
C GLY A 682 -21.39 0.90 0.82
N PHE A 683 -22.23 1.88 1.13
CA PHE A 683 -23.11 2.53 0.17
C PHE A 683 -22.33 3.18 -0.97
N LEU A 684 -21.31 3.97 -0.64
CA LEU A 684 -20.45 4.63 -1.63
C LEU A 684 -19.69 3.62 -2.48
N GLY A 685 -19.16 2.57 -1.88
CA GLY A 685 -18.43 1.52 -2.59
C GLY A 685 -19.28 0.85 -3.66
N ALA A 686 -20.49 0.42 -3.30
CA ALA A 686 -21.43 -0.17 -4.24
C ALA A 686 -21.94 0.84 -5.29
N TYR A 687 -22.26 2.06 -4.89
CA TYR A 687 -22.71 3.10 -5.81
C TYR A 687 -21.66 3.43 -6.87
N VAL A 688 -20.39 3.52 -6.47
CA VAL A 688 -19.24 3.76 -7.35
C VAL A 688 -18.95 2.57 -8.26
N ASP A 689 -19.18 1.33 -7.79
CA ASP A 689 -19.13 0.10 -8.61
C ASP A 689 -20.26 0.04 -9.67
N GLY A 690 -21.21 0.98 -9.64
CA GLY A 690 -22.32 1.07 -10.60
C GLY A 690 -23.57 0.31 -10.17
N ARG A 691 -23.66 -0.06 -8.88
CA ARG A 691 -24.84 -0.73 -8.31
C ARG A 691 -26.01 0.22 -8.13
N GLY A 692 -27.22 -0.35 -8.11
CA GLY A 692 -28.44 0.42 -7.85
C GLY A 692 -28.52 0.94 -6.40
N LEU A 693 -29.47 1.83 -6.12
CA LEU A 693 -29.69 2.36 -4.75
C LEU A 693 -30.01 1.25 -3.74
N GLU A 694 -30.77 0.23 -4.15
CA GLU A 694 -31.12 -0.91 -3.30
C GLU A 694 -29.88 -1.74 -2.91
N GLU A 695 -29.11 -2.17 -3.89
CA GLU A 695 -27.85 -2.89 -3.66
C GLU A 695 -26.86 -2.04 -2.84
N SER A 696 -26.83 -0.73 -3.07
CA SER A 696 -25.97 0.18 -2.30
C SER A 696 -26.37 0.25 -0.83
N VAL A 697 -27.67 0.30 -0.53
CA VAL A 697 -28.17 0.22 0.85
C VAL A 697 -27.86 -1.15 1.47
N GLU A 698 -28.01 -2.24 0.73
CA GLU A 698 -27.70 -3.59 1.22
C GLU A 698 -26.22 -3.74 1.59
N VAL A 699 -25.31 -3.26 0.75
CA VAL A 699 -23.87 -3.27 1.05
C VAL A 699 -23.56 -2.34 2.22
N GLY A 700 -24.23 -1.19 2.32
CA GLY A 700 -24.17 -0.32 3.50
C GLY A 700 -24.57 -1.05 4.78
N HIS A 701 -25.69 -1.79 4.78
CA HIS A 701 -26.12 -2.61 5.92
C HIS A 701 -25.09 -3.68 6.28
N LYS A 702 -24.53 -4.40 5.29
CA LYS A 702 -23.50 -5.42 5.51
C LYS A 702 -22.24 -4.83 6.17
N MET A 703 -21.81 -3.65 5.72
CA MET A 703 -20.65 -2.97 6.28
C MET A 703 -20.90 -2.45 7.69
N GLY A 704 -22.05 -1.82 7.94
CA GLY A 704 -22.47 -1.42 9.30
C GLY A 704 -22.56 -2.61 10.24
N ALA A 705 -23.17 -3.70 9.78
CA ALA A 705 -23.28 -4.96 10.52
C ALA A 705 -21.92 -5.57 10.87
N MET A 706 -20.94 -5.51 9.96
CA MET A 706 -19.58 -5.98 10.22
C MET A 706 -18.85 -5.11 11.24
N CYS A 707 -18.98 -3.79 11.10
CA CYS A 707 -18.36 -2.79 11.98
C CYS A 707 -18.78 -3.02 13.42
N VAL A 708 -20.09 -3.19 13.69
CA VAL A 708 -20.58 -3.29 15.07
C VAL A 708 -20.16 -4.55 15.84
N GLN A 709 -19.60 -5.54 15.13
CA GLN A 709 -19.07 -6.78 15.72
C GLN A 709 -17.59 -6.67 16.08
N LEU A 710 -16.97 -5.50 15.88
CA LEU A 710 -15.57 -5.20 16.13
C LEU A 710 -15.45 -3.97 17.02
N VAL A 711 -14.26 -3.72 17.59
CA VAL A 711 -14.01 -2.51 18.38
C VAL A 711 -13.61 -1.37 17.45
N GLY A 712 -14.38 -0.27 17.47
CA GLY A 712 -14.19 0.89 16.59
C GLY A 712 -14.52 0.66 15.10
N PRO A 713 -14.24 1.67 14.25
CA PRO A 713 -14.48 1.64 12.81
C PRO A 713 -13.48 0.73 12.08
N GLN A 714 -13.62 -0.58 12.29
CA GLN A 714 -12.76 -1.62 11.75
C GLN A 714 -13.55 -2.65 10.92
N TYR A 715 -12.82 -3.38 10.07
CA TYR A 715 -13.37 -4.42 9.21
C TYR A 715 -12.62 -5.74 9.42
N ARG A 716 -13.25 -6.85 9.03
CA ARG A 716 -12.66 -8.19 9.16
C ARG A 716 -11.56 -8.40 8.13
N TRP A 717 -10.54 -9.15 8.52
CA TRP A 717 -9.40 -9.48 7.67
C TRP A 717 -9.08 -10.98 7.72
N PRO A 718 -8.76 -11.64 6.58
CA PRO A 718 -8.75 -11.14 5.19
C PRO A 718 -10.09 -10.55 4.71
N LYS A 719 -10.06 -9.65 3.69
CA LYS A 719 -11.29 -9.00 3.19
C LYS A 719 -12.35 -10.06 2.87
N VAL A 720 -13.50 -9.96 3.50
CA VAL A 720 -14.68 -10.73 3.12
C VAL A 720 -15.35 -10.08 1.93
N LYS A 721 -15.86 -10.91 1.01
CA LYS A 721 -16.57 -10.43 -0.18
C LYS A 721 -17.92 -9.83 0.25
N VAL A 722 -18.09 -8.53 0.01
CA VAL A 722 -19.32 -7.78 0.37
C VAL A 722 -20.23 -7.54 -0.85
N LEU A 723 -19.63 -7.41 -2.05
CA LEU A 723 -20.29 -7.27 -3.37
C LEU A 723 -20.70 -8.60 -3.99
#